data_AF-A0A3S4K383-F1
#
_entry.id   AF-A0A3S4K383-F1
#
_cell.length_a   1.000
_cell.length_b   1.000
_cell.length_c   1.000
_cell.angle_alpha   90.00
_cell.angle_beta   90.00
_cell.angle_gamma   90.00
#
_symmetry.space_group_name_H-M   'P 1'
#
loop_
_entity.id
_entity.type
_entity.pdbx_description
1 polymer ?
#
loop_
_entity_poly.entity_id
_entity_poly.type
_entity_poly.pdbx_seq_one_letter_code
_entity_poly.pdbx_strand_id
1 'polypeptide(L)'
;MNKVYSLKYCPVTGGLIAVSELARRVIKKTCRRLTHILLAGIPAICLCYSQISQAGIVRSDIAYQIYRDFAENKGLFVPGANDIPVYDKDGKLVGRLGKAPMADFSSVSSNGVATLVSPQYIVSVKHNGGYRSVSFGNGKNTYSLVDRNNHPSIDFHAPRLNKLVTEVIPSAVTSEGTKANAYKYTERYTAFYRVGSGTQYTKDKDGNLVKVAGGYAFKTGGTTGVPLISDATIVSNPGQTYNPVNGPLPDYGAPGDSGSPLFAYDKQQKKWVIVAVLRAYAGINGATNWWNVIPTDYLNQVMQDDFDAPVDFVSGLGPLNWTYDKTSGTGTLSQGSKNWTMHGQKDNDLNAGKNLVFSGQNGAIILKDSVTQGAGYLEFKDSYTVSAESGKTWTGAGIITDKGTNVTWKVNGVAGDNLHKLGEGTLTINGTGVNPGGLKTGDGIVVLNQQADTAGNIQAFSSVNLASGRPTVVLGDARQVNPDNISWGYRGGKLDLNGNAVTFTRLQAADYGAVITNNAQQKSQLLLDLKAQDTNVSEPTIGNISPFGGTGTPGNLYSMILNSQTRFYILKSASYGNTLWGNSLNDPAQWEFVGMDKNKAVQTVKDRILAGRAKQPVIFHGQLTGNMDVAIPQVPGGRKVIFDGSVNLPEGTLSQDSGTLIFQGHPVIHASISGSAPVSLNQKDWGKPSVYNENTVAERR
;
A
#
# COMPACT_ATOMS: atom_id res chain seq x y z
N MET A 1 31.95 16.94 1.55
CA MET A 1 31.65 16.10 2.72
C MET A 1 31.27 14.70 2.24
N ASN A 2 32.14 13.71 2.42
CA ASN A 2 31.80 12.31 2.20
C ASN A 2 30.77 11.90 3.25
N LYS A 3 29.48 11.98 2.92
CA LYS A 3 28.41 11.55 3.81
C LYS A 3 28.36 10.03 3.75
N VAL A 4 28.94 9.38 4.74
CA VAL A 4 28.89 7.92 4.86
C VAL A 4 27.57 7.55 5.57
N TYR A 5 26.80 6.66 4.96
CA TYR A 5 25.50 6.19 5.45
C TYR A 5 25.57 4.69 5.77
N SER A 6 24.59 4.15 6.51
CA SER A 6 24.44 2.71 6.80
C SER A 6 23.01 2.22 6.54
N LEU A 7 22.81 0.93 6.24
CA LEU A 7 21.47 0.37 6.02
C LEU A 7 20.87 -0.17 7.32
N LYS A 8 19.61 0.17 7.58
CA LYS A 8 18.81 -0.35 8.71
C LYS A 8 17.48 -0.87 8.24
N TYR A 9 17.02 -1.97 8.83
CA TYR A 9 15.71 -2.52 8.54
C TYR A 9 14.64 -1.68 9.23
N CYS A 10 13.66 -1.19 8.48
CA CYS A 10 12.47 -0.53 9.00
C CYS A 10 11.30 -1.53 8.96
N PRO A 11 10.78 -1.99 10.12
CA PRO A 11 9.67 -2.94 10.16
C PRO A 11 8.37 -2.41 9.54
N VAL A 12 8.18 -1.09 9.54
CA VAL A 12 6.97 -0.44 9.01
C VAL A 12 6.95 -0.53 7.48
N THR A 13 8.05 -0.16 6.83
CA THR A 13 8.20 -0.26 5.37
C THR A 13 8.51 -1.69 4.91
N GLY A 14 8.99 -2.55 5.81
CA GLY A 14 9.33 -3.95 5.53
C GLY A 14 10.64 -4.12 4.76
N GLY A 15 11.50 -3.10 4.73
CA GLY A 15 12.71 -3.06 3.91
C GLY A 15 13.91 -2.38 4.57
N LEU A 16 15.07 -2.48 3.92
CA LEU A 16 16.28 -1.76 4.32
C LEU A 16 16.19 -0.30 3.85
N ILE A 17 16.51 0.63 4.74
CA ILE A 17 16.60 2.06 4.44
C ILE A 17 17.99 2.62 4.78
N ALA A 18 18.40 3.68 4.09
CA ALA A 18 19.65 4.37 4.35
C ALA A 18 19.49 5.33 5.54
N VAL A 19 20.36 5.21 6.53
CA VAL A 19 20.42 6.10 7.70
C VAL A 19 21.83 6.65 7.88
N SER A 20 21.98 7.80 8.55
CA SER A 20 23.28 8.36 8.92
C SER A 20 24.20 7.31 9.57
N GLU A 21 25.52 7.32 9.26
CA GLU A 21 26.48 6.44 9.97
C GLU A 21 26.53 6.72 11.47
N LEU A 22 26.11 7.90 11.92
CA LEU A 22 25.91 8.19 13.34
C LEU A 22 24.87 7.26 13.98
N ALA A 23 24.05 6.55 13.20
CA ALA A 23 23.15 5.50 13.67
C ALA A 23 23.82 4.13 13.88
N ARG A 24 25.11 3.97 13.54
CA ARG A 24 25.86 2.71 13.65
C ARG A 24 26.26 2.40 15.10
N ARG A 25 26.50 1.11 15.38
CA ARG A 25 27.29 0.68 16.56
C ARG A 25 28.74 1.11 16.34
N VAL A 26 29.39 1.67 17.35
CA VAL A 26 30.86 1.75 17.38
C VAL A 26 31.37 0.33 17.54
N ILE A 27 31.72 -0.31 16.43
CA ILE A 27 32.62 -1.46 16.42
C ILE A 27 33.76 -1.04 15.52
N LYS A 28 34.92 -0.77 16.13
CA LYS A 28 36.18 -0.52 15.43
C LYS A 28 36.39 -1.69 14.46
N LYS A 29 36.35 -1.44 13.15
CA LYS A 29 36.76 -2.42 12.14
C LYS A 29 38.20 -2.15 11.74
N THR A 30 39.04 -3.17 11.83
CA THR A 30 40.30 -3.26 11.11
C THR A 30 40.00 -3.55 9.63
N CYS A 31 40.57 -2.75 8.73
CA CYS A 31 40.43 -2.88 7.28
C CYS A 31 41.01 -4.19 6.74
N ARG A 32 40.30 -4.86 5.83
CA ARG A 32 40.90 -5.67 4.76
C ARG A 32 40.18 -5.44 3.44
N ARG A 33 41.00 -5.35 2.38
CA ARG A 33 40.64 -5.06 0.98
C ARG A 33 39.70 -6.13 0.43
N LEU A 34 38.69 -5.70 -0.32
CA LEU A 34 37.80 -6.55 -1.11
C LEU A 34 38.51 -6.95 -2.40
N THR A 35 38.77 -8.25 -2.56
CA THR A 35 39.16 -8.86 -3.83
C THR A 35 37.91 -9.42 -4.52
N HIS A 36 37.82 -9.22 -5.83
CA HIS A 36 36.78 -9.72 -6.72
C HIS A 36 36.56 -11.23 -6.59
N ILE A 37 35.31 -11.67 -6.52
CA ILE A 37 34.93 -13.08 -6.70
C ILE A 37 33.75 -13.16 -7.66
N LEU A 38 34.03 -13.74 -8.84
CA LEU A 38 33.05 -14.34 -9.75
C LEU A 38 32.34 -15.50 -9.06
N LEU A 39 31.05 -15.68 -9.30
CA LEU A 39 30.33 -16.90 -8.95
C LEU A 39 29.43 -17.35 -10.09
N ALA A 40 29.83 -18.47 -10.68
CA ALA A 40 29.11 -19.27 -11.66
C ALA A 40 28.59 -20.55 -11.00
N GLY A 41 27.35 -20.95 -11.34
CA GLY A 41 26.73 -22.30 -11.17
C GLY A 41 26.52 -22.80 -9.73
N ILE A 42 25.58 -23.67 -9.32
CA ILE A 42 24.74 -24.76 -9.88
C ILE A 42 23.68 -25.09 -8.74
N PRO A 43 22.77 -26.11 -8.74
CA PRO A 43 21.65 -26.53 -9.61
C PRO A 43 20.24 -26.40 -8.96
N ALA A 44 19.22 -26.80 -9.74
CA ALA A 44 17.79 -26.88 -9.46
C ALA A 44 17.36 -27.91 -8.39
N ILE A 45 16.24 -27.61 -7.71
CA ILE A 45 15.31 -28.58 -7.12
C ILE A 45 13.89 -28.23 -7.58
N CYS A 46 13.30 -29.15 -8.36
CA CYS A 46 11.93 -29.15 -8.86
C CYS A 46 10.94 -29.51 -7.75
N LEU A 47 9.87 -28.72 -7.57
CA LEU A 47 8.60 -29.18 -7.04
C LEU A 47 7.43 -28.42 -7.72
N CYS A 48 6.64 -29.21 -8.46
CA CYS A 48 5.24 -29.03 -8.86
C CYS A 48 4.84 -27.81 -9.73
N TYR A 49 4.64 -28.11 -11.03
CA TYR A 49 4.13 -27.22 -12.08
C TYR A 49 2.72 -26.69 -11.81
N SER A 50 2.61 -25.36 -11.80
CA SER A 50 1.50 -24.64 -12.41
C SER A 50 2.09 -23.79 -13.56
N GLN A 51 1.28 -23.55 -14.59
CA GLN A 51 1.70 -23.23 -15.95
C GLN A 51 2.76 -22.12 -16.11
N ILE A 52 3.62 -22.29 -17.12
CA ILE A 52 4.67 -21.34 -17.52
C ILE A 52 4.02 -20.01 -17.94
N SER A 53 4.03 -19.04 -17.03
CA SER A 53 3.70 -17.64 -17.33
C SER A 53 4.92 -16.95 -17.98
N GLN A 54 4.71 -15.93 -18.83
CA GLN A 54 5.64 -15.06 -19.58
C GLN A 54 5.31 -13.50 -19.43
N ALA A 55 6.16 -12.45 -19.59
CA ALA A 55 5.93 -10.95 -19.47
C ALA A 55 6.67 -10.20 -20.56
N GLY A 56 6.17 -8.99 -20.82
CA GLY A 56 6.99 -7.78 -20.90
C GLY A 56 8.38 -8.02 -21.49
N ILE A 57 8.47 -7.90 -22.81
CA ILE A 57 9.72 -7.94 -23.54
C ILE A 57 10.14 -6.50 -23.79
N VAL A 58 11.25 -6.11 -23.18
CA VAL A 58 11.83 -4.77 -23.31
C VAL A 58 13.19 -4.84 -24.01
N ARG A 59 13.71 -3.71 -24.50
CA ARG A 59 15.04 -3.66 -25.13
C ARG A 59 16.17 -3.85 -24.11
N SER A 60 17.25 -4.51 -24.53
CA SER A 60 18.38 -4.89 -23.66
C SER A 60 19.42 -3.78 -23.46
N ASP A 61 19.43 -2.73 -24.29
CA ASP A 61 20.37 -1.61 -24.23
C ASP A 61 19.97 -0.52 -23.22
N ILE A 62 18.76 -0.56 -22.67
CA ILE A 62 18.33 0.31 -21.57
C ILE A 62 18.50 -0.42 -20.22
N ALA A 63 18.88 0.32 -19.18
CA ALA A 63 18.96 -0.23 -17.83
C ALA A 63 17.59 -0.76 -17.38
N TYR A 64 17.52 -2.03 -17.01
CA TYR A 64 16.25 -2.70 -16.69
C TYR A 64 15.46 -2.01 -15.55
N GLN A 65 16.19 -1.39 -14.62
CA GLN A 65 15.62 -0.60 -13.52
C GLN A 65 14.69 0.52 -14.02
N ILE A 66 14.94 1.10 -15.20
CA ILE A 66 14.12 2.17 -15.78
C ILE A 66 12.69 1.69 -16.05
N TYR A 67 12.51 0.49 -16.61
CA TYR A 67 11.19 -0.10 -16.85
C TYR A 67 10.45 -0.42 -15.55
N ARG A 68 11.19 -0.78 -14.50
CA ARG A 68 10.61 -1.05 -13.19
C ARG A 68 10.21 0.22 -12.45
N ASP A 69 11.07 1.23 -12.46
CA ASP A 69 10.79 2.53 -11.87
C ASP A 69 9.61 3.20 -12.58
N PHE A 70 9.54 3.09 -13.90
CA PHE A 70 8.37 3.51 -14.69
C PHE A 70 7.09 2.82 -14.20
N ALA A 71 7.11 1.49 -14.07
CA ALA A 71 5.94 0.69 -13.69
C ALA A 71 5.46 0.89 -12.25
N GLU A 72 6.35 1.30 -11.36
CA GLU A 72 6.08 1.51 -9.93
C GLU A 72 6.01 2.99 -9.54
N ASN A 73 6.07 3.91 -10.51
CA ASN A 73 6.12 5.36 -10.30
C ASN A 73 7.22 5.81 -9.32
N LYS A 74 8.41 5.26 -9.50
CA LYS A 74 9.60 5.45 -8.67
C LYS A 74 10.72 6.13 -9.46
N GLY A 75 11.82 6.47 -8.79
CA GLY A 75 12.94 7.18 -9.41
C GLY A 75 12.48 8.47 -10.10
N LEU A 76 12.77 8.60 -11.39
CA LEU A 76 12.38 9.77 -12.21
C LEU A 76 10.90 9.79 -12.62
N PHE A 77 10.17 8.69 -12.41
CA PHE A 77 8.83 8.46 -12.96
C PHE A 77 7.71 8.73 -11.95
N VAL A 78 7.92 9.70 -11.07
CA VAL A 78 6.87 10.18 -10.16
C VAL A 78 5.70 10.76 -10.97
N PRO A 79 4.43 10.53 -10.58
CA PRO A 79 3.28 11.01 -11.35
C PRO A 79 3.34 12.53 -11.53
N GLY A 80 3.01 13.01 -12.73
CA GLY A 80 3.09 14.43 -13.08
C GLY A 80 4.45 14.90 -13.59
N ALA A 81 5.52 14.11 -13.48
CA ALA A 81 6.82 14.45 -14.08
C ALA A 81 6.70 14.57 -15.62
N ASN A 82 7.36 15.56 -16.22
CA ASN A 82 7.31 15.81 -17.66
C ASN A 82 8.71 15.76 -18.27
N ASP A 83 8.75 15.53 -19.58
CA ASP A 83 9.98 15.59 -20.39
C ASP A 83 11.13 14.72 -19.86
N ILE A 84 10.81 13.51 -19.39
CA ILE A 84 11.76 12.61 -18.74
C ILE A 84 12.74 12.06 -19.80
N PRO A 85 14.06 12.31 -19.70
CA PRO A 85 15.03 11.77 -20.63
C PRO A 85 15.32 10.30 -20.35
N VAL A 86 15.44 9.52 -21.43
CA VAL A 86 15.76 8.08 -21.38
C VAL A 86 17.09 7.85 -22.09
N TYR A 87 18.04 7.26 -21.37
CA TYR A 87 19.37 6.95 -21.87
C TYR A 87 19.57 5.43 -21.98
N ASP A 88 20.40 5.02 -22.94
CA ASP A 88 20.93 3.66 -22.97
C ASP A 88 22.05 3.47 -21.93
N LYS A 89 22.53 2.24 -21.81
CA LYS A 89 23.60 1.85 -20.87
C LYS A 89 24.95 2.53 -21.15
N ASP A 90 25.15 3.04 -22.36
CA ASP A 90 26.35 3.80 -22.74
C ASP A 90 26.19 5.31 -22.47
N GLY A 91 25.03 5.73 -21.97
CA GLY A 91 24.73 7.12 -21.63
C GLY A 91 24.26 7.96 -22.82
N LYS A 92 23.96 7.36 -23.98
CA LYS A 92 23.42 8.06 -25.14
C LYS A 92 21.91 8.23 -25.00
N LEU A 93 21.41 9.41 -25.38
CA LEU A 93 19.98 9.71 -25.33
C LEU A 93 19.22 8.86 -26.36
N VAL A 94 18.28 8.05 -25.89
CA VAL A 94 17.35 7.26 -26.71
C VAL A 94 16.14 8.11 -27.11
N GLY A 95 15.64 8.93 -26.18
CA GLY A 95 14.51 9.82 -26.41
C GLY A 95 13.98 10.43 -25.12
N ARG A 96 12.81 11.08 -25.20
CA ARG A 96 12.16 11.76 -24.06
C ARG A 96 10.70 11.38 -23.96
N LEU A 97 10.22 11.14 -22.74
CA LEU A 97 8.79 11.06 -22.45
C LEU A 97 8.23 12.49 -22.30
N GLY A 98 8.06 13.18 -23.43
CA GLY A 98 7.62 14.58 -23.48
C GLY A 98 6.20 14.82 -24.00
N LYS A 99 5.46 13.76 -24.37
CA LYS A 99 4.13 13.91 -24.99
C LYS A 99 3.00 14.09 -23.97
N ALA A 100 3.23 13.74 -22.72
CA ALA A 100 2.29 13.82 -21.61
C ALA A 100 3.06 13.78 -20.27
N PRO A 101 2.48 14.29 -19.17
CA PRO A 101 3.00 14.06 -17.84
C PRO A 101 2.97 12.56 -17.51
N MET A 102 3.86 12.10 -16.63
CA MET A 102 3.90 10.72 -16.17
C MET A 102 2.58 10.32 -15.52
N ALA A 103 2.01 9.19 -15.95
CA ALA A 103 0.76 8.67 -15.42
C ALA A 103 0.92 8.18 -13.97
N ASP A 104 -0.17 8.22 -13.20
CA ASP A 104 -0.25 7.53 -11.91
C ASP A 104 -0.80 6.11 -12.12
N PHE A 105 0.04 5.10 -11.89
CA PHE A 105 -0.31 3.68 -12.05
C PHE A 105 -0.78 3.03 -10.74
N SER A 106 -1.05 3.81 -9.69
CA SER A 106 -1.49 3.28 -8.40
C SER A 106 -2.84 2.55 -8.46
N SER A 107 -3.70 2.87 -9.44
CA SER A 107 -4.95 2.14 -9.69
C SER A 107 -4.74 0.74 -10.27
N VAL A 108 -3.53 0.38 -10.69
CA VAL A 108 -3.20 -0.96 -11.18
C VAL A 108 -2.91 -1.86 -9.99
N SER A 109 -3.54 -3.03 -9.94
CA SER A 109 -3.34 -4.01 -8.88
C SER A 109 -1.87 -4.38 -8.74
N SER A 110 -1.47 -4.78 -7.54
CA SER A 110 -0.07 -5.09 -7.21
C SER A 110 0.50 -6.22 -8.06
N ASN A 111 -0.35 -7.14 -8.50
CA ASN A 111 -0.04 -8.23 -9.43
C ASN A 111 -0.25 -7.87 -10.91
N GLY A 112 -0.48 -6.60 -11.26
CA GLY A 112 -0.43 -6.09 -12.63
C GLY A 112 -1.54 -6.53 -13.60
N VAL A 113 -2.55 -7.29 -13.16
CA VAL A 113 -3.56 -7.89 -14.06
C VAL A 113 -4.93 -7.21 -14.02
N ALA A 114 -5.17 -6.27 -13.11
CA ALA A 114 -6.44 -5.58 -12.99
C ALA A 114 -6.26 -4.10 -12.69
N THR A 115 -7.23 -3.27 -13.08
CA THR A 115 -7.17 -1.82 -12.83
C THR A 115 -8.47 -1.33 -12.22
N LEU A 116 -8.37 -0.57 -11.13
CA LEU A 116 -9.51 0.10 -10.48
C LEU A 116 -10.04 1.22 -11.38
N VAL A 117 -11.33 1.20 -11.70
CA VAL A 117 -12.00 2.17 -12.59
C VAL A 117 -13.17 2.91 -11.93
N SER A 118 -13.66 2.35 -10.82
CA SER A 118 -14.61 2.97 -9.90
C SER A 118 -14.20 2.57 -8.48
N PRO A 119 -14.58 3.30 -7.41
CA PRO A 119 -14.18 2.99 -6.04
C PRO A 119 -14.37 1.52 -5.60
N GLN A 120 -15.28 0.79 -6.26
CA GLN A 120 -15.57 -0.62 -5.97
C GLN A 120 -15.38 -1.58 -7.16
N TYR A 121 -15.00 -1.09 -8.35
CA TYR A 121 -14.94 -1.93 -9.56
C TYR A 121 -13.58 -1.88 -10.22
N ILE A 122 -13.12 -3.04 -10.63
CA ILE A 122 -11.91 -3.23 -11.42
C ILE A 122 -12.26 -3.72 -12.83
N VAL A 123 -11.35 -3.54 -13.78
CA VAL A 123 -11.43 -4.14 -15.12
C VAL A 123 -10.22 -5.03 -15.38
N SER A 124 -10.45 -6.09 -16.16
CA SER A 124 -9.45 -7.07 -16.57
C SER A 124 -10.04 -7.92 -17.72
N VAL A 125 -9.40 -9.02 -18.10
CA VAL A 125 -9.90 -10.02 -19.04
C VAL A 125 -10.55 -11.21 -18.33
N LYS A 126 -11.62 -11.78 -18.90
CA LYS A 126 -12.41 -12.83 -18.23
C LYS A 126 -11.65 -14.16 -18.13
N HIS A 127 -10.73 -14.44 -19.05
CA HIS A 127 -9.95 -15.67 -19.00
C HIS A 127 -9.00 -15.74 -17.79
N ASN A 128 -8.78 -14.63 -17.07
CA ASN A 128 -8.04 -14.61 -15.79
C ASN A 128 -8.88 -15.17 -14.62
N GLY A 129 -9.45 -16.37 -14.76
CA GLY A 129 -10.39 -16.95 -13.78
C GLY A 129 -9.81 -17.27 -12.39
N GLY A 130 -8.48 -17.29 -12.23
CA GLY A 130 -7.83 -17.79 -11.01
C GLY A 130 -7.78 -16.81 -9.83
N TYR A 131 -7.66 -15.50 -10.07
CA TYR A 131 -7.52 -14.54 -8.97
C TYR A 131 -8.88 -14.25 -8.31
N ARG A 132 -8.87 -14.26 -6.97
CA ARG A 132 -10.06 -14.02 -6.12
C ARG A 132 -9.98 -12.73 -5.32
N SER A 133 -8.83 -12.08 -5.35
CA SER A 133 -8.57 -10.81 -4.68
C SER A 133 -7.52 -10.01 -5.43
N VAL A 134 -7.50 -8.71 -5.16
CA VAL A 134 -6.51 -7.75 -5.67
C VAL A 134 -5.98 -6.92 -4.51
N SER A 135 -4.78 -6.37 -4.67
CA SER A 135 -4.21 -5.46 -3.68
C SER A 135 -3.73 -4.16 -4.30
N PHE A 136 -3.90 -3.04 -3.58
CA PHE A 136 -3.55 -1.69 -4.05
C PHE A 136 -2.52 -1.00 -3.15
N GLY A 137 -1.93 0.09 -3.67
CA GLY A 137 -0.93 0.89 -2.98
C GLY A 137 0.38 0.14 -2.76
N ASN A 138 0.73 -0.11 -1.51
CA ASN A 138 1.96 -0.80 -1.11
C ASN A 138 1.85 -2.34 -1.12
N GLY A 139 0.78 -2.90 -1.69
CA GLY A 139 0.56 -4.35 -1.78
C GLY A 139 0.11 -5.04 -0.48
N LYS A 140 -0.11 -4.29 0.60
CA LYS A 140 -0.58 -4.82 1.90
C LYS A 140 -2.09 -4.59 2.14
N ASN A 141 -2.83 -4.16 1.13
CA ASN A 141 -4.26 -3.84 1.22
C ASN A 141 -5.03 -4.69 0.24
N THR A 142 -5.71 -5.73 0.72
CA THR A 142 -6.35 -6.75 -0.13
C THR A 142 -7.86 -6.60 -0.13
N TYR A 143 -8.44 -6.68 -1.33
CA TYR A 143 -9.85 -6.58 -1.62
C TYR A 143 -10.30 -7.85 -2.34
N SER A 144 -11.35 -8.49 -1.84
CA SER A 144 -11.88 -9.72 -2.43
C SER A 144 -12.90 -9.40 -3.51
N LEU A 145 -12.93 -10.21 -4.57
CA LEU A 145 -13.96 -10.15 -5.58
C LEU A 145 -15.23 -10.80 -5.02
N VAL A 146 -16.38 -10.12 -5.16
CA VAL A 146 -17.69 -10.65 -4.80
C VAL A 146 -18.48 -11.07 -6.04
N ASP A 147 -18.21 -10.44 -7.17
CA ASP A 147 -18.69 -10.83 -8.49
C ASP A 147 -17.59 -10.56 -9.51
N ARG A 148 -17.52 -11.39 -10.56
CA ARG A 148 -16.60 -11.19 -11.69
C ARG A 148 -17.19 -10.29 -12.75
N ASN A 149 -18.52 -10.27 -12.93
CA ASN A 149 -19.20 -9.59 -14.04
C ASN A 149 -18.51 -9.88 -15.38
N ASN A 150 -18.50 -11.16 -15.77
CA ASN A 150 -17.93 -11.58 -17.04
C ASN A 150 -18.81 -11.10 -18.20
N HIS A 151 -18.20 -10.40 -19.15
CA HIS A 151 -18.91 -10.00 -20.36
C HIS A 151 -19.32 -11.26 -21.16
N PRO A 152 -20.57 -11.32 -21.66
CA PRO A 152 -21.12 -12.53 -22.29
C PRO A 152 -20.29 -12.99 -23.50
N SER A 153 -19.96 -12.08 -24.43
CA SER A 153 -19.26 -12.42 -25.69
C SER A 153 -17.79 -12.01 -25.75
N ILE A 154 -17.37 -10.92 -25.10
CA ILE A 154 -16.01 -10.38 -25.17
C ILE A 154 -15.15 -10.97 -24.03
N ASP A 155 -13.85 -11.13 -24.24
CA ASP A 155 -12.88 -11.51 -23.19
C ASP A 155 -12.58 -10.34 -22.25
N PHE A 156 -13.60 -9.92 -21.51
CA PHE A 156 -13.59 -8.78 -20.61
C PHE A 156 -14.43 -9.12 -19.39
N HIS A 157 -14.06 -8.56 -18.24
CA HIS A 157 -14.92 -8.59 -17.07
C HIS A 157 -14.71 -7.34 -16.20
N ALA A 158 -15.74 -7.00 -15.41
CA ALA A 158 -15.73 -5.84 -14.52
C ALA A 158 -15.99 -6.22 -13.05
N PRO A 159 -15.06 -6.93 -12.37
CA PRO A 159 -15.34 -7.45 -11.04
C PRO A 159 -15.70 -6.38 -10.01
N ARG A 160 -16.70 -6.70 -9.17
CA ARG A 160 -17.08 -5.94 -7.98
C ARG A 160 -16.25 -6.38 -6.78
N LEU A 161 -15.79 -5.42 -5.99
CA LEU A 161 -15.02 -5.65 -4.76
C LEU A 161 -15.91 -5.64 -3.52
N ASN A 162 -15.49 -6.35 -2.47
CA ASN A 162 -16.23 -6.43 -1.20
C ASN A 162 -16.29 -5.10 -0.40
N LYS A 163 -15.33 -4.20 -0.63
CA LYS A 163 -15.19 -2.91 0.07
C LYS A 163 -14.72 -1.83 -0.91
N LEU A 164 -14.97 -0.57 -0.56
CA LEU A 164 -14.45 0.59 -1.29
C LEU A 164 -12.92 0.67 -1.18
N VAL A 165 -12.20 0.89 -2.27
CA VAL A 165 -10.73 1.01 -2.24
C VAL A 165 -10.29 2.37 -1.73
N THR A 166 -9.47 2.39 -0.67
CA THR A 166 -9.11 3.63 0.05
C THR A 166 -7.75 4.19 -0.34
N GLU A 167 -6.82 3.34 -0.78
CA GLU A 167 -5.42 3.73 -0.95
C GLU A 167 -5.14 4.53 -2.22
N VAL A 168 -5.99 4.41 -3.24
CA VAL A 168 -5.71 4.89 -4.59
C VAL A 168 -6.97 5.49 -5.22
N ILE A 169 -6.77 6.34 -6.23
CA ILE A 169 -7.86 6.91 -7.02
C ILE A 169 -8.15 5.96 -8.19
N PRO A 170 -9.42 5.65 -8.50
CA PRO A 170 -9.75 4.90 -9.70
C PRO A 170 -9.26 5.62 -10.97
N SER A 171 -8.80 4.86 -11.95
CA SER A 171 -8.44 5.41 -13.25
C SER A 171 -9.69 5.86 -14.02
N ALA A 172 -9.62 7.06 -14.60
CA ALA A 172 -10.66 7.53 -15.51
C ALA A 172 -10.77 6.59 -16.71
N VAL A 173 -11.99 6.20 -17.08
CA VAL A 173 -12.26 5.38 -18.26
C VAL A 173 -12.38 6.27 -19.49
N THR A 174 -11.93 5.77 -20.64
CA THR A 174 -12.15 6.41 -21.94
C THR A 174 -13.62 6.75 -22.18
N SER A 175 -13.89 7.93 -22.75
CA SER A 175 -15.24 8.33 -23.16
C SER A 175 -15.60 7.88 -24.58
N GLU A 176 -14.61 7.44 -25.37
CA GLU A 176 -14.85 7.05 -26.78
C GLU A 176 -15.24 5.57 -26.92
N GLY A 177 -15.12 4.78 -25.84
CA GLY A 177 -15.44 3.34 -25.86
C GLY A 177 -14.82 2.64 -27.07
N THR A 178 -15.61 1.81 -27.75
CA THR A 178 -15.21 0.99 -28.92
C THR A 178 -15.32 1.71 -30.26
N LYS A 179 -15.42 3.05 -30.27
CA LYS A 179 -15.58 3.84 -31.49
C LYS A 179 -14.40 3.62 -32.45
N ALA A 180 -14.75 3.32 -33.70
CA ALA A 180 -13.76 3.10 -34.76
C ALA A 180 -12.83 4.31 -34.95
N ASN A 181 -11.53 4.01 -35.07
CA ASN A 181 -10.41 4.92 -35.23
C ASN A 181 -10.19 5.97 -34.11
N ALA A 182 -10.94 5.93 -33.00
CA ALA A 182 -10.81 6.91 -31.92
C ALA A 182 -9.36 7.07 -31.42
N TYR A 183 -8.68 5.96 -31.14
CA TYR A 183 -7.34 5.96 -30.58
C TYR A 183 -6.22 6.13 -31.62
N LYS A 184 -6.58 6.27 -32.91
CA LYS A 184 -5.63 6.68 -33.97
C LYS A 184 -5.53 8.19 -34.12
N TYR A 185 -6.47 8.93 -33.56
CA TYR A 185 -6.51 10.39 -33.64
C TYR A 185 -5.50 11.01 -32.66
N THR A 186 -4.29 11.23 -33.17
CA THR A 186 -3.13 11.66 -32.36
C THR A 186 -3.18 13.11 -31.88
N GLU A 187 -4.08 13.94 -32.42
CA GLU A 187 -4.33 15.28 -31.89
C GLU A 187 -5.03 15.23 -30.52
N ARG A 188 -5.82 14.18 -30.26
CA ARG A 188 -6.44 13.91 -28.96
C ARG A 188 -5.59 12.94 -28.13
N TYR A 189 -5.29 11.76 -28.64
CA TYR A 189 -4.54 10.73 -27.90
C TYR A 189 -3.05 10.76 -28.25
N THR A 190 -2.27 11.43 -27.40
CA THR A 190 -0.88 11.79 -27.74
C THR A 190 0.18 10.81 -27.24
N ALA A 191 -0.16 9.99 -26.24
CA ALA A 191 0.75 9.02 -25.63
C ALA A 191 -0.03 7.77 -25.19
N PHE A 192 0.62 6.61 -25.28
CA PHE A 192 0.07 5.32 -24.86
C PHE A 192 1.07 4.57 -23.98
N TYR A 193 0.68 4.29 -22.74
CA TYR A 193 1.49 3.60 -21.74
C TYR A 193 0.81 2.31 -21.27
N ARG A 194 1.60 1.29 -20.99
CA ARG A 194 1.13 0.06 -20.33
C ARG A 194 1.98 -0.28 -19.11
N VAL A 195 1.39 -1.06 -18.21
CA VAL A 195 2.06 -1.64 -17.05
C VAL A 195 1.50 -3.02 -16.80
N GLY A 196 2.34 -4.02 -16.61
CA GLY A 196 1.93 -5.39 -16.30
C GLY A 196 3.03 -6.18 -15.61
N SER A 197 2.78 -7.45 -15.31
CA SER A 197 3.72 -8.29 -14.56
C SER A 197 3.66 -9.75 -14.98
N GLY A 198 3.72 -10.05 -16.26
CA GLY A 198 4.14 -11.40 -16.65
C GLY A 198 5.61 -11.75 -16.24
N THR A 199 6.22 -12.77 -16.86
CA THR A 199 7.69 -13.10 -16.95
C THR A 199 8.63 -12.28 -17.85
N GLN A 200 9.62 -11.76 -17.23
CA GLN A 200 10.32 -10.62 -17.75
C GLN A 200 11.38 -11.05 -18.78
N TYR A 201 11.49 -10.37 -19.91
CA TYR A 201 12.54 -10.61 -20.92
C TYR A 201 13.22 -9.32 -21.34
N THR A 202 14.51 -9.41 -21.69
CA THR A 202 15.17 -8.41 -22.53
C THR A 202 15.38 -8.94 -23.95
N LYS A 203 15.22 -8.08 -24.95
CA LYS A 203 15.43 -8.36 -26.38
C LYS A 203 16.52 -7.44 -26.94
N ASP A 204 17.55 -8.01 -27.53
CA ASP A 204 18.56 -7.23 -28.24
C ASP A 204 18.11 -6.83 -29.67
N LYS A 205 18.96 -6.09 -30.38
CA LYS A 205 18.66 -5.60 -31.74
C LYS A 205 18.50 -6.72 -32.77
N ASP A 206 19.21 -7.83 -32.56
CA ASP A 206 19.16 -9.01 -33.43
C ASP A 206 17.96 -9.90 -33.11
N GLY A 207 17.23 -9.58 -32.03
CA GLY A 207 16.02 -10.26 -31.61
C GLY A 207 16.26 -11.37 -30.59
N ASN A 208 17.47 -11.54 -30.08
CA ASN A 208 17.78 -12.55 -29.06
C ASN A 208 17.12 -12.19 -27.74
N LEU A 209 16.51 -13.19 -27.11
CA LEU A 209 15.74 -13.05 -25.87
C LEU A 209 16.51 -13.60 -24.68
N VAL A 210 16.60 -12.82 -23.62
CA VAL A 210 17.13 -13.25 -22.32
C VAL A 210 16.02 -13.15 -21.28
N LYS A 211 15.68 -14.29 -20.66
CA LYS A 211 14.70 -14.35 -19.58
C LYS A 211 15.29 -13.75 -18.29
N VAL A 212 14.57 -12.84 -17.67
CA VAL A 212 14.93 -12.13 -16.43
C VAL A 212 14.25 -12.74 -15.21
N ALA A 213 12.93 -12.96 -15.27
CA ALA A 213 12.13 -13.47 -14.13
C ALA A 213 10.85 -14.14 -14.61
N GLY A 214 10.19 -14.94 -13.77
CA GLY A 214 8.87 -15.53 -14.04
C GLY A 214 7.70 -14.56 -13.89
N GLY A 215 6.50 -15.06 -14.20
CA GLY A 215 5.23 -14.37 -14.05
C GLY A 215 5.01 -13.84 -12.65
N TYR A 216 4.41 -12.66 -12.55
CA TYR A 216 3.97 -12.03 -11.31
C TYR A 216 5.11 -11.72 -10.32
N ALA A 217 6.37 -11.78 -10.77
CA ALA A 217 7.54 -11.51 -9.93
C ALA A 217 7.65 -10.02 -9.56
N PHE A 218 7.39 -9.14 -10.53
CA PHE A 218 7.36 -7.69 -10.38
C PHE A 218 6.75 -7.03 -11.63
N LYS A 219 6.42 -5.74 -11.53
CA LYS A 219 5.87 -4.97 -12.65
C LYS A 219 6.96 -4.41 -13.57
N THR A 220 6.64 -4.38 -14.86
CA THR A 220 7.32 -3.62 -15.90
C THR A 220 6.29 -2.82 -16.69
N GLY A 221 6.75 -1.72 -17.28
CA GLY A 221 5.88 -0.83 -18.01
C GLY A 221 6.67 0.02 -18.99
N GLY A 222 5.96 0.58 -19.94
CA GLY A 222 6.55 1.36 -21.00
C GLY A 222 5.52 1.88 -22.00
N THR A 223 6.03 2.30 -23.15
CA THR A 223 5.29 2.87 -24.26
C THR A 223 4.85 1.78 -25.25
N THR A 224 3.72 1.98 -25.94
CA THR A 224 3.24 1.01 -26.96
C THR A 224 3.20 1.56 -28.38
N GLY A 225 3.38 2.87 -28.55
CA GLY A 225 3.15 3.56 -29.82
C GLY A 225 1.68 3.83 -30.11
N VAL A 226 1.44 4.49 -31.25
CA VAL A 226 0.08 4.76 -31.75
C VAL A 226 -0.53 3.47 -32.31
N PRO A 227 -1.79 3.14 -32.00
CA PRO A 227 -2.47 1.97 -32.53
C PRO A 227 -2.52 1.90 -34.05
N LEU A 228 -2.37 0.70 -34.60
CA LEU A 228 -2.62 0.39 -36.01
C LEU A 228 -4.11 0.20 -36.28
N ILE A 229 -4.77 -0.53 -35.38
CA ILE A 229 -6.22 -0.79 -35.35
C ILE A 229 -6.78 -0.21 -34.06
N SER A 230 -7.96 0.41 -34.16
CA SER A 230 -8.69 1.02 -33.06
C SER A 230 -10.18 0.86 -33.33
N ASP A 231 -10.80 -0.14 -32.73
CA ASP A 231 -12.25 -0.38 -32.77
C ASP A 231 -12.69 -1.00 -31.43
N ALA A 232 -13.36 -2.16 -31.44
CA ALA A 232 -13.53 -2.98 -30.25
C ALA A 232 -12.19 -3.55 -29.72
N THR A 233 -11.16 -3.57 -30.57
CA THR A 233 -9.80 -4.00 -30.26
C THR A 233 -8.81 -2.87 -30.56
N ILE A 234 -7.80 -2.73 -29.71
CA ILE A 234 -6.59 -1.97 -30.03
C ILE A 234 -5.50 -2.95 -30.43
N VAL A 235 -4.81 -2.67 -31.55
CA VAL A 235 -3.67 -3.47 -32.01
C VAL A 235 -2.47 -2.57 -32.23
N SER A 236 -1.36 -2.89 -31.58
CA SER A 236 -0.09 -2.18 -31.70
C SER A 236 1.06 -3.19 -31.77
N ASN A 237 2.23 -2.73 -32.24
CA ASN A 237 3.42 -3.58 -32.43
C ASN A 237 4.58 -3.25 -31.48
N PRO A 238 4.38 -3.20 -30.14
CA PRO A 238 5.45 -2.81 -29.22
C PRO A 238 6.63 -3.80 -29.18
N GLY A 239 6.47 -5.04 -29.66
CA GLY A 239 7.57 -6.02 -29.74
C GLY A 239 8.59 -5.73 -30.84
N GLN A 240 8.35 -4.71 -31.67
CA GLN A 240 9.40 -3.99 -32.40
C GLN A 240 10.10 -3.03 -31.44
N THR A 241 10.82 -3.58 -30.45
CA THR A 241 11.38 -2.85 -29.29
C THR A 241 12.45 -1.81 -29.62
N TYR A 242 12.92 -1.75 -30.87
CA TYR A 242 13.86 -0.73 -31.35
C TYR A 242 13.23 0.24 -32.37
N ASN A 243 11.96 0.04 -32.75
CA ASN A 243 11.27 0.94 -33.67
C ASN A 243 10.82 2.21 -32.91
N PRO A 244 11.28 3.41 -33.33
CA PRO A 244 10.97 4.66 -32.63
C PRO A 244 9.47 5.01 -32.62
N VAL A 245 8.65 4.43 -33.50
CA VAL A 245 7.18 4.58 -33.47
C VAL A 245 6.58 4.15 -32.12
N ASN A 246 7.21 3.18 -31.46
CA ASN A 246 6.73 2.66 -30.18
C ASN A 246 7.17 3.50 -28.98
N GLY A 247 7.89 4.61 -29.17
CA GLY A 247 8.40 5.48 -28.11
C GLY A 247 9.77 5.04 -27.55
N PRO A 248 10.32 5.75 -26.55
CA PRO A 248 11.67 5.51 -26.04
C PRO A 248 11.77 4.29 -25.11
N LEU A 249 10.65 3.82 -24.53
CA LEU A 249 10.60 2.70 -23.61
C LEU A 249 9.57 1.65 -24.06
N PRO A 250 9.69 1.06 -25.25
CA PRO A 250 8.70 0.11 -25.73
C PRO A 250 8.61 -1.11 -24.81
N ASP A 251 7.38 -1.51 -24.49
CA ASP A 251 7.09 -2.68 -23.65
C ASP A 251 6.06 -3.58 -24.34
N TYR A 252 6.47 -4.82 -24.66
CA TYR A 252 5.65 -5.81 -25.34
C TYR A 252 5.10 -6.84 -24.36
N GLY A 253 3.79 -6.85 -24.15
CA GLY A 253 3.15 -7.75 -23.20
C GLY A 253 3.26 -9.22 -23.61
N ALA A 254 3.49 -10.10 -22.63
CA ALA A 254 3.61 -11.55 -22.82
C ALA A 254 2.81 -12.33 -21.72
N PRO A 255 2.74 -13.68 -21.76
CA PRO A 255 1.79 -14.51 -20.98
C PRO A 255 1.67 -14.32 -19.46
N GLY A 256 0.85 -13.40 -18.98
CA GLY A 256 0.78 -13.03 -17.56
C GLY A 256 0.56 -11.53 -17.42
N ASP A 257 0.80 -10.80 -18.51
CA ASP A 257 0.26 -9.47 -18.75
C ASP A 257 -1.21 -9.49 -19.18
N SER A 258 -1.86 -10.64 -19.34
CA SER A 258 -3.30 -10.70 -19.61
C SER A 258 -4.08 -9.90 -18.55
N GLY A 259 -4.98 -9.01 -18.97
CA GLY A 259 -5.72 -8.10 -18.10
C GLY A 259 -4.99 -6.78 -17.79
N SER A 260 -3.69 -6.69 -18.05
CA SER A 260 -2.91 -5.47 -17.82
C SER A 260 -3.46 -4.28 -18.62
N PRO A 261 -3.47 -3.07 -18.03
CA PRO A 261 -4.04 -1.90 -18.67
C PRO A 261 -3.20 -1.33 -19.81
N LEU A 262 -3.90 -0.78 -20.79
CA LEU A 262 -3.40 0.23 -21.70
C LEU A 262 -4.03 1.58 -21.34
N PHE A 263 -3.18 2.56 -21.07
CA PHE A 263 -3.56 3.95 -20.81
C PHE A 263 -3.26 4.81 -22.03
N ALA A 264 -4.11 5.81 -22.28
CA ALA A 264 -3.86 6.87 -23.25
C ALA A 264 -3.98 8.24 -22.58
N TYR A 265 -3.13 9.19 -22.98
CA TYR A 265 -3.29 10.58 -22.54
C TYR A 265 -4.26 11.30 -23.47
N ASP A 266 -5.43 11.63 -22.96
CA ASP A 266 -6.42 12.45 -23.65
C ASP A 266 -6.06 13.93 -23.47
N LYS A 267 -5.50 14.54 -24.52
CA LYS A 267 -5.06 15.94 -24.55
C LYS A 267 -6.23 16.91 -24.41
N GLN A 268 -7.42 16.55 -24.90
CA GLN A 268 -8.61 17.41 -24.80
C GLN A 268 -9.09 17.46 -23.34
N GLN A 269 -9.10 16.33 -22.65
CA GLN A 269 -9.47 16.24 -21.24
C GLN A 269 -8.30 16.51 -20.27
N LYS A 270 -7.07 16.66 -20.78
CA LYS A 270 -5.82 16.85 -20.03
C LYS A 270 -5.61 15.82 -18.91
N LYS A 271 -5.94 14.56 -19.19
CA LYS A 271 -5.82 13.47 -18.21
C LYS A 271 -5.48 12.14 -18.89
N TRP A 272 -4.88 11.25 -18.11
CA TRP A 272 -4.75 9.84 -18.49
C TRP A 272 -6.10 9.14 -18.34
N VAL A 273 -6.42 8.31 -19.31
CA VAL A 273 -7.58 7.41 -19.29
C VAL A 273 -7.13 5.98 -19.56
N ILE A 274 -7.74 5.00 -18.90
CA ILE A 274 -7.62 3.61 -19.33
C ILE A 274 -8.50 3.42 -20.57
N VAL A 275 -7.92 2.84 -21.63
CA VAL A 275 -8.61 2.62 -22.91
C VAL A 275 -8.93 1.16 -23.15
N ALA A 276 -8.07 0.25 -22.68
CA ALA A 276 -8.17 -1.17 -23.01
C ALA A 276 -7.42 -2.05 -22.00
N VAL A 277 -7.70 -3.36 -22.02
CA VAL A 277 -7.00 -4.39 -21.24
C VAL A 277 -6.38 -5.44 -22.16
N LEU A 278 -5.15 -5.88 -21.85
CA LEU A 278 -4.41 -6.78 -22.74
C LEU A 278 -5.07 -8.15 -22.78
N ARG A 279 -5.38 -8.63 -23.98
CA ARG A 279 -6.01 -9.92 -24.23
C ARG A 279 -5.02 -10.96 -24.76
N ALA A 280 -4.20 -10.56 -25.72
CA ALA A 280 -3.35 -11.50 -26.45
C ALA A 280 -2.08 -10.86 -26.98
N TYR A 281 -1.16 -11.72 -27.42
CA TYR A 281 0.12 -11.36 -28.00
C TYR A 281 0.50 -12.36 -29.10
N ALA A 282 1.39 -11.98 -30.02
CA ALA A 282 1.74 -12.74 -31.22
C ALA A 282 2.84 -13.78 -30.98
N GLY A 283 2.95 -14.30 -29.75
CA GLY A 283 4.04 -15.18 -29.35
C GLY A 283 5.32 -14.42 -28.98
N ILE A 284 6.27 -15.12 -28.36
CA ILE A 284 7.51 -14.54 -27.82
C ILE A 284 8.40 -13.91 -28.91
N ASN A 285 8.41 -14.49 -30.11
CA ASN A 285 9.17 -13.98 -31.27
C ASN A 285 8.36 -12.98 -32.11
N GLY A 286 7.08 -12.77 -31.77
CA GLY A 286 6.21 -11.84 -32.46
C GLY A 286 6.44 -10.38 -32.04
N ALA A 287 5.58 -9.49 -32.54
CA ALA A 287 5.64 -8.07 -32.21
C ALA A 287 4.31 -7.46 -31.74
N THR A 288 3.20 -8.17 -31.93
CA THR A 288 1.85 -7.60 -31.86
C THR A 288 1.17 -7.94 -30.55
N ASN A 289 0.59 -6.94 -29.91
CA ASN A 289 -0.34 -7.10 -28.80
C ASN A 289 -1.76 -6.70 -29.24
N TRP A 290 -2.74 -7.43 -28.72
CA TRP A 290 -4.16 -7.15 -28.88
C TRP A 290 -4.77 -6.83 -27.51
N TRP A 291 -5.43 -5.69 -27.40
CA TRP A 291 -6.15 -5.27 -26.22
C TRP A 291 -7.65 -5.19 -26.53
N ASN A 292 -8.49 -5.67 -25.61
CA ASN A 292 -9.92 -5.41 -25.67
C ASN A 292 -10.17 -4.00 -25.14
N VAL A 293 -10.75 -3.14 -25.98
CA VAL A 293 -11.17 -1.80 -25.56
C VAL A 293 -12.26 -1.92 -24.51
N ILE A 294 -12.26 -1.02 -23.52
CA ILE A 294 -13.25 -1.06 -22.44
C ILE A 294 -14.66 -0.89 -23.04
N PRO A 295 -15.57 -1.87 -22.89
CA PRO A 295 -16.95 -1.73 -23.29
C PRO A 295 -17.69 -0.85 -22.27
N THR A 296 -17.66 0.47 -22.48
CA THR A 296 -18.17 1.47 -21.53
C THR A 296 -19.63 1.26 -21.15
N ASP A 297 -20.48 0.90 -22.11
CA ASP A 297 -21.91 0.69 -21.87
C ASP A 297 -22.14 -0.51 -20.94
N TYR A 298 -21.42 -1.61 -21.18
CA TYR A 298 -21.47 -2.79 -20.31
C TYR A 298 -20.92 -2.49 -18.91
N LEU A 299 -19.80 -1.78 -18.81
CA LEU A 299 -19.21 -1.39 -17.53
C LEU A 299 -20.17 -0.51 -16.72
N ASN A 300 -20.81 0.47 -17.37
CA ASN A 300 -21.78 1.34 -16.73
C ASN A 300 -23.02 0.57 -16.28
N GLN A 301 -23.55 -0.33 -17.11
CA GLN A 301 -24.69 -1.18 -16.76
C GLN A 301 -24.38 -2.04 -15.53
N VAL A 302 -23.22 -2.73 -15.51
CA VAL A 302 -22.79 -3.55 -14.37
C VAL A 302 -22.74 -2.73 -13.07
N MET A 303 -22.19 -1.52 -13.12
CA MET A 303 -22.14 -0.67 -11.93
C MET A 303 -23.53 -0.19 -11.52
N GLN A 304 -24.41 0.11 -12.48
CA GLN A 304 -25.78 0.57 -12.23
C GLN A 304 -26.69 -0.54 -11.66
N ASP A 305 -26.52 -1.78 -12.11
CA ASP A 305 -27.28 -2.95 -11.65
C ASP A 305 -27.10 -3.22 -10.15
N ASP A 306 -26.06 -2.66 -9.55
CA ASP A 306 -25.75 -2.78 -8.13
C ASP A 306 -26.31 -1.66 -7.24
N PHE A 307 -27.15 -0.77 -7.77
CA PHE A 307 -27.87 0.23 -6.99
C PHE A 307 -29.34 -0.14 -6.81
N ASP A 308 -29.84 0.07 -5.59
CA ASP A 308 -31.27 0.23 -5.37
C ASP A 308 -31.71 1.63 -5.82
N ALA A 309 -33.03 1.86 -5.91
CA ALA A 309 -33.57 3.17 -6.27
C ALA A 309 -33.05 4.27 -5.32
N PRO A 310 -32.65 5.45 -5.84
CA PRO A 310 -32.22 6.57 -5.02
C PRO A 310 -33.27 6.94 -3.96
N VAL A 311 -32.79 7.22 -2.75
CA VAL A 311 -33.61 7.58 -1.60
C VAL A 311 -33.62 9.09 -1.44
N ASP A 312 -34.76 9.70 -1.81
CA ASP A 312 -34.96 11.15 -1.72
C ASP A 312 -35.70 11.50 -0.43
N PHE A 313 -34.96 12.05 0.54
CA PHE A 313 -35.50 12.52 1.81
C PHE A 313 -36.43 13.71 1.59
N VAL A 314 -37.61 13.64 2.20
CA VAL A 314 -38.62 14.69 2.14
C VAL A 314 -38.50 15.59 3.37
N SER A 315 -38.09 16.84 3.16
CA SER A 315 -38.02 17.85 4.22
C SER A 315 -39.40 18.11 4.84
N GLY A 316 -39.43 18.36 6.15
CA GLY A 316 -40.66 18.58 6.91
C GLY A 316 -41.37 17.31 7.40
N LEU A 317 -40.95 16.12 6.94
CA LEU A 317 -41.37 14.84 7.53
C LEU A 317 -40.38 14.37 8.59
N GLY A 318 -40.81 13.38 9.39
CA GLY A 318 -39.94 12.69 10.34
C GLY A 318 -38.78 11.93 9.67
N PRO A 319 -37.86 11.35 10.45
CA PRO A 319 -36.72 10.60 9.92
C PRO A 319 -37.15 9.38 9.09
N LEU A 320 -36.29 8.97 8.16
CA LEU A 320 -36.37 7.68 7.46
C LEU A 320 -36.18 6.54 8.47
N ASN A 321 -37.17 5.67 8.63
CA ASN A 321 -37.01 4.45 9.42
C ASN A 321 -36.45 3.35 8.52
N TRP A 322 -35.32 2.77 8.92
CA TRP A 322 -34.64 1.71 8.18
C TRP A 322 -34.79 0.38 8.93
N THR A 323 -35.64 -0.51 8.40
CA THR A 323 -35.80 -1.88 8.88
C THR A 323 -35.00 -2.85 8.01
N TYR A 324 -34.56 -3.97 8.59
CA TYR A 324 -33.77 -4.97 7.87
C TYR A 324 -33.98 -6.37 8.44
N ASP A 325 -34.37 -7.32 7.59
CA ASP A 325 -34.41 -8.73 7.93
C ASP A 325 -33.14 -9.43 7.42
N LYS A 326 -32.29 -9.82 8.37
CA LYS A 326 -31.04 -10.53 8.09
C LYS A 326 -31.25 -11.89 7.41
N THR A 327 -32.40 -12.53 7.59
CA THR A 327 -32.68 -13.86 7.04
C THR A 327 -32.94 -13.79 5.54
N SER A 328 -33.79 -12.86 5.12
CA SER A 328 -34.07 -12.63 3.70
C SER A 328 -32.99 -11.80 3.00
N GLY A 329 -32.23 -11.00 3.75
CA GLY A 329 -31.26 -10.06 3.21
C GLY A 329 -31.92 -8.80 2.64
N THR A 330 -33.16 -8.50 3.02
CA THR A 330 -33.92 -7.35 2.51
C THR A 330 -34.29 -6.38 3.62
N GLY A 331 -34.43 -5.12 3.26
CA GLY A 331 -34.82 -4.05 4.16
C GLY A 331 -35.70 -3.03 3.48
N THR A 332 -36.20 -2.08 4.26
CA THR A 332 -37.01 -0.98 3.75
C THR A 332 -36.62 0.31 4.46
N LEU A 333 -36.42 1.38 3.68
CA LEU A 333 -36.41 2.74 4.20
C LEU A 333 -37.79 3.33 4.00
N SER A 334 -38.38 3.87 5.06
CA SER A 334 -39.75 4.39 5.06
C SER A 334 -39.81 5.81 5.62
N GLN A 335 -40.55 6.69 4.94
CA GLN A 335 -40.80 8.05 5.41
C GLN A 335 -42.21 8.49 4.98
N GLY A 336 -43.12 8.63 5.95
CA GLY A 336 -44.53 8.88 5.66
C GLY A 336 -45.13 7.74 4.83
N SER A 337 -45.68 8.07 3.65
CA SER A 337 -46.22 7.08 2.71
C SER A 337 -45.18 6.54 1.70
N LYS A 338 -43.96 7.08 1.67
CA LYS A 338 -42.91 6.64 0.76
C LYS A 338 -42.11 5.49 1.37
N ASN A 339 -41.81 4.49 0.53
CA ASN A 339 -40.99 3.35 0.88
C ASN A 339 -39.98 3.09 -0.23
N TRP A 340 -38.75 2.78 0.15
CA TRP A 340 -37.68 2.36 -0.73
C TRP A 340 -37.17 1.00 -0.29
N THR A 341 -37.07 0.06 -1.22
CA THR A 341 -36.46 -1.25 -0.97
C THR A 341 -34.95 -1.09 -0.82
N MET A 342 -34.38 -1.90 0.07
CA MET A 342 -32.95 -2.01 0.27
C MET A 342 -32.57 -3.49 0.28
N HIS A 343 -31.43 -3.83 -0.34
CA HIS A 343 -30.87 -5.18 -0.30
C HIS A 343 -29.51 -5.20 0.42
N GLY A 344 -29.36 -6.16 1.33
CA GLY A 344 -28.13 -6.44 2.06
C GLY A 344 -27.54 -7.81 1.71
N GLN A 345 -26.63 -8.28 2.56
CA GLN A 345 -26.06 -9.61 2.42
C GLN A 345 -27.13 -10.67 2.63
N LYS A 346 -27.18 -11.65 1.72
CA LYS A 346 -28.02 -12.84 1.85
C LYS A 346 -27.14 -14.05 2.07
N ASP A 347 -27.36 -14.77 3.17
CA ASP A 347 -26.51 -15.88 3.60
C ASP A 347 -25.02 -15.46 3.64
N ASN A 348 -24.17 -16.09 2.83
CA ASN A 348 -22.75 -15.75 2.66
C ASN A 348 -22.46 -14.94 1.39
N ASP A 349 -23.48 -14.58 0.62
CA ASP A 349 -23.34 -13.82 -0.61
C ASP A 349 -23.30 -12.31 -0.32
N LEU A 350 -22.08 -11.76 -0.34
CA LEU A 350 -21.87 -10.32 -0.22
C LEU A 350 -22.43 -9.55 -1.41
N ASN A 351 -22.49 -10.15 -2.60
CA ASN A 351 -22.90 -9.47 -3.83
C ASN A 351 -24.41 -9.21 -3.89
N ALA A 352 -25.21 -9.97 -3.14
CA ALA A 352 -26.64 -9.71 -2.98
C ALA A 352 -26.94 -8.29 -2.47
N GLY A 353 -26.00 -7.69 -1.73
CA GLY A 353 -26.11 -6.34 -1.21
C GLY A 353 -26.01 -5.26 -2.28
N LYS A 354 -26.90 -4.27 -2.23
CA LYS A 354 -26.97 -3.16 -3.19
C LYS A 354 -26.60 -1.83 -2.57
N ASN A 355 -26.10 -0.94 -3.40
CA ASN A 355 -25.69 0.41 -3.02
C ASN A 355 -26.92 1.30 -2.84
N LEU A 356 -26.84 2.27 -1.94
CA LEU A 356 -27.89 3.27 -1.72
C LEU A 356 -27.32 4.67 -1.93
N VAL A 357 -28.07 5.51 -2.64
CA VAL A 357 -27.79 6.93 -2.81
C VAL A 357 -28.83 7.72 -2.05
N PHE A 358 -28.39 8.63 -1.19
CA PHE A 358 -29.24 9.52 -0.40
C PHE A 358 -29.15 10.95 -0.90
N SER A 359 -30.30 11.58 -1.13
CA SER A 359 -30.42 12.99 -1.51
C SER A 359 -31.52 13.68 -0.69
N GLY A 360 -31.44 15.00 -0.56
CA GLY A 360 -32.37 15.80 0.23
C GLY A 360 -31.68 16.46 1.42
N GLN A 361 -31.83 17.77 1.54
CA GLN A 361 -31.12 18.58 2.51
C GLN A 361 -31.47 18.19 3.96
N ASN A 362 -30.44 18.07 4.79
CA ASN A 362 -30.53 17.83 6.24
C ASN A 362 -31.34 16.56 6.57
N GLY A 363 -31.14 15.50 5.80
CA GLY A 363 -31.85 14.24 5.98
C GLY A 363 -31.56 13.56 7.32
N ALA A 364 -32.50 12.76 7.80
CA ALA A 364 -32.34 11.99 9.02
C ALA A 364 -32.75 10.53 8.80
N ILE A 365 -31.94 9.60 9.30
CA ILE A 365 -32.17 8.15 9.21
C ILE A 365 -32.08 7.55 10.62
N ILE A 366 -32.99 6.63 10.94
CA ILE A 366 -32.97 5.80 12.17
C ILE A 366 -32.98 4.33 11.76
N LEU A 367 -31.90 3.61 12.07
CA LEU A 367 -31.83 2.16 11.98
C LEU A 367 -32.66 1.52 13.09
N LYS A 368 -33.63 0.71 12.69
CA LYS A 368 -34.46 -0.14 13.57
C LYS A 368 -33.82 -1.51 13.81
N ASP A 369 -33.02 -1.95 12.85
CA ASP A 369 -32.32 -3.23 12.89
C ASP A 369 -30.82 -3.07 12.63
N SER A 370 -30.04 -4.07 13.03
CA SER A 370 -28.63 -4.13 12.65
C SER A 370 -28.54 -4.52 11.18
N VAL A 371 -27.84 -3.72 10.39
CA VAL A 371 -27.76 -3.87 8.94
C VAL A 371 -26.43 -4.49 8.55
N THR A 372 -26.48 -5.60 7.79
CA THR A 372 -25.32 -6.19 7.13
C THR A 372 -25.53 -6.07 5.62
N GLN A 373 -25.03 -4.99 5.03
CA GLN A 373 -25.30 -4.64 3.64
C GLN A 373 -24.43 -5.40 2.62
N GLY A 374 -23.55 -6.29 3.08
CA GLY A 374 -22.65 -7.03 2.20
C GLY A 374 -21.71 -6.10 1.44
N ALA A 375 -21.69 -6.22 0.12
CA ALA A 375 -20.94 -5.35 -0.78
C ALA A 375 -21.68 -4.05 -1.15
N GLY A 376 -22.86 -3.77 -0.60
CA GLY A 376 -23.51 -2.47 -0.80
C GLY A 376 -22.82 -1.35 -0.01
N TYR A 377 -22.59 -0.20 -0.63
CA TYR A 377 -22.13 1.02 0.06
C TYR A 377 -23.23 2.09 0.11
N LEU A 378 -23.00 3.11 0.95
CA LEU A 378 -23.87 4.29 1.05
C LEU A 378 -23.20 5.49 0.43
N GLU A 379 -23.93 6.24 -0.39
CA GLU A 379 -23.49 7.51 -0.96
C GLU A 379 -24.43 8.63 -0.53
N PHE A 380 -23.88 9.70 0.02
CA PHE A 380 -24.63 10.86 0.48
C PHE A 380 -24.34 12.05 -0.40
N LYS A 381 -25.36 12.50 -1.14
CA LYS A 381 -25.34 13.70 -1.99
C LYS A 381 -25.59 14.98 -1.21
N ASP A 382 -26.24 14.86 -0.05
CA ASP A 382 -26.55 15.96 0.88
C ASP A 382 -26.12 15.62 2.31
N SER A 383 -26.18 16.60 3.22
CA SER A 383 -25.88 16.41 4.65
C SER A 383 -26.97 15.63 5.36
N TYR A 384 -26.58 14.66 6.18
CA TYR A 384 -27.49 13.74 6.88
C TYR A 384 -27.10 13.53 8.35
N THR A 385 -28.06 13.16 9.19
CA THR A 385 -27.82 12.50 10.48
C THR A 385 -28.31 11.06 10.43
N VAL A 386 -27.41 10.11 10.63
CA VAL A 386 -27.74 8.68 10.70
C VAL A 386 -27.59 8.20 12.14
N SER A 387 -28.64 7.62 12.67
CA SER A 387 -28.71 7.11 14.04
C SER A 387 -29.31 5.71 14.08
N ALA A 388 -29.29 5.09 15.25
CA ALA A 388 -29.73 3.73 15.46
C ALA A 388 -30.50 3.63 16.78
N GLU A 389 -31.49 2.73 16.83
CA GLU A 389 -31.97 2.23 18.10
C GLU A 389 -30.84 1.55 18.88
N SER A 390 -30.97 1.48 20.20
CA SER A 390 -29.87 1.05 21.08
C SER A 390 -29.29 -0.30 20.65
N GLY A 391 -27.96 -0.35 20.52
CA GLY A 391 -27.21 -1.56 20.17
C GLY A 391 -27.27 -1.99 18.71
N LYS A 392 -27.98 -1.28 17.82
CA LYS A 392 -27.98 -1.62 16.39
C LYS A 392 -26.69 -1.11 15.71
N THR A 393 -26.23 -1.87 14.73
CA THR A 393 -24.95 -1.64 14.04
C THR A 393 -25.14 -1.62 12.52
N TRP A 394 -24.16 -1.11 11.79
CA TRP A 394 -24.12 -1.18 10.34
C TRP A 394 -22.75 -1.67 9.86
N THR A 395 -22.77 -2.53 8.84
CA THR A 395 -21.59 -2.94 8.06
C THR A 395 -21.96 -3.01 6.59
N GLY A 396 -21.01 -2.70 5.71
CA GLY A 396 -21.18 -2.72 4.26
C GLY A 396 -19.88 -2.38 3.54
N ALA A 397 -19.92 -2.13 2.23
CA ALA A 397 -18.73 -1.84 1.44
C ALA A 397 -18.05 -0.52 1.84
N GLY A 398 -18.81 0.46 2.33
CA GLY A 398 -18.31 1.72 2.86
C GLY A 398 -19.31 2.86 2.78
N ILE A 399 -18.84 4.08 3.03
CA ILE A 399 -19.60 5.33 2.96
C ILE A 399 -18.84 6.31 2.06
N ILE A 400 -19.57 6.92 1.13
CA ILE A 400 -19.12 8.03 0.28
C ILE A 400 -19.91 9.28 0.70
N THR A 401 -19.20 10.36 1.01
CA THR A 401 -19.82 11.67 1.29
C THR A 401 -19.37 12.66 0.24
N ASP A 402 -20.30 13.20 -0.54
CA ASP A 402 -19.97 14.11 -1.63
C ASP A 402 -19.42 15.44 -1.12
N LYS A 403 -18.75 16.17 -2.01
CA LYS A 403 -18.16 17.46 -1.69
C LYS A 403 -19.20 18.42 -1.12
N GLY A 404 -18.86 19.08 -0.02
CA GLY A 404 -19.75 20.05 0.65
C GLY A 404 -20.81 19.42 1.55
N THR A 405 -20.84 18.09 1.68
CA THR A 405 -21.74 17.40 2.61
C THR A 405 -21.09 17.19 3.98
N ASN A 406 -21.90 17.12 5.04
CA ASN A 406 -21.50 16.63 6.35
C ASN A 406 -22.51 15.60 6.84
N VAL A 407 -22.08 14.36 6.97
CA VAL A 407 -22.88 13.26 7.50
C VAL A 407 -22.50 13.03 8.96
N THR A 408 -23.43 13.26 9.88
CA THR A 408 -23.28 12.89 11.29
C THR A 408 -23.69 11.44 11.49
N TRP A 409 -22.73 10.59 11.82
CA TRP A 409 -22.89 9.14 11.91
C TRP A 409 -22.85 8.67 13.36
N LYS A 410 -24.00 8.25 13.89
CA LYS A 410 -24.18 7.84 15.28
C LYS A 410 -24.29 6.32 15.46
N VAL A 411 -23.95 5.54 14.44
CA VAL A 411 -24.11 4.08 14.42
C VAL A 411 -22.75 3.40 14.63
N ASN A 412 -22.65 2.49 15.60
CA ASN A 412 -21.43 1.72 15.83
C ASN A 412 -21.27 0.63 14.75
N GLY A 413 -20.03 0.21 14.52
CA GLY A 413 -19.67 -0.92 13.66
C GLY A 413 -19.57 -2.23 14.42
N VAL A 414 -18.93 -3.22 13.80
CA VAL A 414 -18.77 -4.58 14.33
C VAL A 414 -17.29 -4.94 14.43
N ALA A 415 -16.91 -5.71 15.45
CA ALA A 415 -15.54 -6.21 15.62
C ALA A 415 -15.07 -6.98 14.37
N GLY A 416 -13.85 -6.71 13.91
CA GLY A 416 -13.29 -7.36 12.72
C GLY A 416 -13.73 -6.76 11.38
N ASP A 417 -14.71 -5.83 11.38
CA ASP A 417 -15.05 -5.02 10.21
C ASP A 417 -14.35 -3.66 10.26
N ASN A 418 -13.96 -3.15 9.09
CA ASN A 418 -13.52 -1.78 8.94
C ASN A 418 -14.56 -0.99 8.13
N LEU A 419 -15.00 0.15 8.66
CA LEU A 419 -15.71 1.14 7.88
C LEU A 419 -14.76 1.74 6.86
N HIS A 420 -15.12 1.73 5.59
CA HIS A 420 -14.34 2.39 4.54
C HIS A 420 -14.99 3.73 4.19
N LYS A 421 -14.22 4.81 4.21
CA LYS A 421 -14.71 6.17 3.92
C LYS A 421 -14.00 6.79 2.71
N LEU A 422 -14.80 7.28 1.77
CA LEU A 422 -14.38 8.04 0.57
C LEU A 422 -15.28 9.28 0.34
N GLY A 423 -14.97 10.06 -0.70
CA GLY A 423 -15.64 11.31 -1.05
C GLY A 423 -15.10 12.52 -0.29
N GLU A 424 -15.06 13.67 -0.96
CA GLU A 424 -14.48 14.94 -0.47
C GLU A 424 -15.22 15.54 0.74
N GLY A 425 -16.44 15.08 1.04
CA GLY A 425 -17.25 15.53 2.16
C GLY A 425 -16.74 15.09 3.53
N THR A 426 -17.50 15.48 4.56
CA THR A 426 -17.21 15.20 5.97
C THR A 426 -18.08 14.07 6.51
N LEU A 427 -17.46 13.13 7.24
CA LEU A 427 -18.15 12.15 8.08
C LEU A 427 -17.84 12.44 9.55
N THR A 428 -18.82 12.90 10.31
CA THR A 428 -18.68 13.19 11.74
C THR A 428 -19.18 12.00 12.55
N ILE A 429 -18.26 11.27 13.19
CA ILE A 429 -18.60 10.15 14.06
C ILE A 429 -19.11 10.69 15.39
N ASN A 430 -20.31 10.28 15.77
CA ASN A 430 -21.00 10.77 16.97
C ASN A 430 -21.88 9.68 17.61
N GLY A 431 -21.41 8.43 17.58
CA GLY A 431 -22.05 7.32 18.28
C GLY A 431 -21.85 7.39 19.79
N THR A 432 -22.31 6.37 20.51
CA THR A 432 -22.19 6.29 21.97
C THR A 432 -21.46 5.01 22.37
N GLY A 433 -20.61 5.11 23.40
CA GLY A 433 -19.89 3.98 23.97
C GLY A 433 -18.69 3.54 23.14
N VAL A 434 -18.36 2.25 23.25
CA VAL A 434 -17.23 1.62 22.57
C VAL A 434 -17.68 1.06 21.22
N ASN A 435 -17.19 1.63 20.12
CA ASN A 435 -17.29 1.04 18.80
C ASN A 435 -16.14 0.02 18.59
N PRO A 436 -16.43 -1.27 18.39
CA PRO A 436 -15.39 -2.28 18.20
C PRO A 436 -14.84 -2.35 16.77
N GLY A 437 -15.51 -1.73 15.78
CA GLY A 437 -15.07 -1.70 14.39
C GLY A 437 -13.85 -0.80 14.18
N GLY A 438 -13.12 -1.01 13.08
CA GLY A 438 -12.05 -0.12 12.63
C GLY A 438 -12.50 0.86 11.56
N LEU A 439 -11.60 1.77 11.17
CA LEU A 439 -11.80 2.75 10.11
C LEU A 439 -10.65 2.69 9.10
N LYS A 440 -10.98 2.62 7.81
CA LYS A 440 -10.06 2.95 6.71
C LYS A 440 -10.61 4.18 5.98
N THR A 441 -9.87 5.28 5.99
CA THR A 441 -10.26 6.49 5.26
C THR A 441 -9.30 6.75 4.11
N GLY A 442 -9.88 7.04 2.95
CA GLY A 442 -9.16 7.31 1.72
C GLY A 442 -9.45 8.68 1.12
N ASP A 443 -10.43 9.44 1.62
CA ASP A 443 -10.76 10.76 1.10
C ASP A 443 -11.59 11.60 2.07
N GLY A 444 -11.59 12.92 1.86
CA GLY A 444 -12.37 13.89 2.62
C GLY A 444 -11.97 13.99 4.09
N ILE A 445 -12.94 14.34 4.94
CA ILE A 445 -12.71 14.59 6.37
C ILE A 445 -13.48 13.56 7.20
N VAL A 446 -12.82 13.02 8.23
CA VAL A 446 -13.49 12.25 9.30
C VAL A 446 -13.26 12.94 10.63
N VAL A 447 -14.33 13.36 11.30
CA VAL A 447 -14.24 13.93 12.65
C VAL A 447 -14.59 12.83 13.64
N LEU A 448 -13.66 12.47 14.53
CA LEU A 448 -13.91 11.49 15.59
C LEU A 448 -14.46 12.22 16.81
N ASN A 449 -15.76 12.11 17.04
CA ASN A 449 -16.46 12.76 18.16
C ASN A 449 -17.48 11.82 18.82
N GLN A 450 -17.06 10.57 19.04
CA GLN A 450 -17.81 9.57 19.79
C GLN A 450 -18.12 10.10 21.20
N GLN A 451 -19.31 9.78 21.71
CA GLN A 451 -19.74 10.15 23.05
C GLN A 451 -19.57 8.98 24.02
N ALA A 452 -19.33 9.30 25.29
CA ALA A 452 -19.24 8.28 26.34
C ALA A 452 -20.62 7.64 26.60
N ASP A 453 -20.63 6.34 26.91
CA ASP A 453 -21.82 5.68 27.45
C ASP A 453 -22.06 6.06 28.92
N THR A 454 -23.12 5.50 29.51
CA THR A 454 -23.48 5.74 30.92
C THR A 454 -22.43 5.26 31.93
N ALA A 455 -21.53 4.37 31.53
CA ALA A 455 -20.40 3.89 32.34
C ALA A 455 -19.11 4.69 32.08
N GLY A 456 -19.16 5.72 31.21
CA GLY A 456 -18.01 6.56 30.87
C GLY A 456 -17.10 5.95 29.79
N ASN A 457 -17.44 4.80 29.21
CA ASN A 457 -16.63 4.19 28.16
C ASN A 457 -16.83 4.92 26.83
N ILE A 458 -15.73 5.11 26.10
CA ILE A 458 -15.72 5.86 24.85
C ILE A 458 -14.64 5.28 23.93
N GLN A 459 -15.01 4.99 22.68
CA GLN A 459 -14.07 4.65 21.61
C GLN A 459 -14.77 4.84 20.26
N ALA A 460 -14.25 5.73 19.41
CA ALA A 460 -14.77 5.94 18.07
C ALA A 460 -14.49 4.76 17.14
N PHE A 461 -13.29 4.17 17.21
CA PHE A 461 -12.89 2.98 16.47
C PHE A 461 -11.78 2.21 17.20
N SER A 462 -11.68 0.91 16.95
CA SER A 462 -10.59 0.06 17.46
C SER A 462 -9.25 0.34 16.78
N SER A 463 -9.27 0.80 15.52
CA SER A 463 -8.10 1.24 14.76
C SER A 463 -8.49 2.24 13.66
N VAL A 464 -7.54 3.06 13.22
CA VAL A 464 -7.73 4.03 12.14
C VAL A 464 -6.57 3.91 11.15
N ASN A 465 -6.88 3.76 9.87
CA ASN A 465 -5.91 3.77 8.78
C ASN A 465 -6.20 4.93 7.82
N LEU A 466 -5.20 5.77 7.59
CA LEU A 466 -5.24 6.86 6.61
C LEU A 466 -4.40 6.47 5.38
N ALA A 467 -4.99 6.52 4.19
CA ALA A 467 -4.28 6.22 2.95
C ALA A 467 -4.68 7.16 1.80
N SER A 468 -3.90 7.12 0.72
CA SER A 468 -3.95 7.92 -0.51
C SER A 468 -3.44 9.37 -0.42
N GLY A 469 -3.22 9.91 0.78
CA GLY A 469 -2.77 11.29 0.99
C GLY A 469 -3.87 12.35 0.91
N ARG A 470 -5.09 11.96 0.51
CA ARG A 470 -6.28 12.82 0.45
C ARG A 470 -6.98 13.07 1.78
N PRO A 471 -7.11 12.08 2.70
CA PRO A 471 -8.00 12.25 3.84
C PRO A 471 -7.38 13.06 4.97
N THR A 472 -8.25 13.67 5.77
CA THR A 472 -7.93 14.23 7.09
C THR A 472 -8.80 13.58 8.17
N VAL A 473 -8.20 13.11 9.26
CA VAL A 473 -8.90 12.67 10.47
C VAL A 473 -8.70 13.71 11.55
N VAL A 474 -9.78 14.20 12.15
CA VAL A 474 -9.76 15.22 13.20
C VAL A 474 -10.16 14.57 14.53
N LEU A 475 -9.36 14.77 15.57
CA LEU A 475 -9.69 14.31 16.92
C LEU A 475 -10.61 15.31 17.62
N GLY A 476 -11.81 14.88 17.99
CA GLY A 476 -12.71 15.67 18.83
C GLY A 476 -12.20 15.80 20.26
N ASP A 477 -11.64 14.71 20.80
CA ASP A 477 -10.86 14.71 22.05
C ASP A 477 -9.77 13.62 22.05
N ALA A 478 -8.97 13.52 23.12
CA ALA A 478 -7.90 12.54 23.25
C ALA A 478 -8.36 11.08 23.52
N ARG A 479 -9.66 10.83 23.69
CA ARG A 479 -10.21 9.51 24.08
C ARG A 479 -10.80 8.73 22.89
N GLN A 480 -10.78 9.32 21.70
CA GLN A 480 -11.47 8.79 20.52
C GLN A 480 -10.88 7.46 20.03
N VAL A 481 -9.56 7.31 20.06
CA VAL A 481 -8.86 6.12 19.58
C VAL A 481 -7.53 6.01 20.33
N ASN A 482 -7.09 4.78 20.60
CA ASN A 482 -5.73 4.57 21.05
C ASN A 482 -4.74 5.04 19.96
N PRO A 483 -3.86 6.02 20.22
CA PRO A 483 -2.94 6.55 19.22
C PRO A 483 -2.06 5.47 18.57
N ASP A 484 -1.68 4.43 19.32
CA ASP A 484 -0.88 3.32 18.79
C ASP A 484 -1.62 2.45 17.76
N ASN A 485 -2.94 2.60 17.63
CA ASN A 485 -3.77 1.94 16.62
C ASN A 485 -4.09 2.85 15.43
N ILE A 486 -3.46 4.02 15.35
CA ILE A 486 -3.48 4.89 14.17
C ILE A 486 -2.32 4.52 13.25
N SER A 487 -2.62 4.32 11.97
CA SER A 487 -1.66 3.97 10.94
C SER A 487 -1.83 4.81 9.69
N TRP A 488 -0.72 5.09 9.02
CA TRP A 488 -0.69 5.74 7.72
C TRP A 488 -0.20 4.71 6.69
N GLY A 489 -1.11 4.34 5.79
CA GLY A 489 -0.87 3.43 4.67
C GLY A 489 -0.19 4.13 3.49
N TYR A 490 -0.40 3.57 2.30
CA TYR A 490 0.16 4.10 1.05
C TYR A 490 -0.23 5.58 0.85
N ARG A 491 0.76 6.46 0.72
CA ARG A 491 0.62 7.93 0.63
C ARG A 491 -0.01 8.60 1.85
N GLY A 492 -0.27 7.87 2.93
CA GLY A 492 -0.77 8.38 4.21
C GLY A 492 -2.01 9.28 4.12
N GLY A 493 -1.96 10.43 4.80
CA GLY A 493 -3.07 11.32 5.10
C GLY A 493 -2.76 12.16 6.34
N LYS A 494 -3.68 13.04 6.73
CA LYS A 494 -3.48 13.98 7.85
C LYS A 494 -4.23 13.55 9.10
N LEU A 495 -3.55 13.43 10.23
CA LEU A 495 -4.15 13.39 11.56
C LEU A 495 -4.07 14.79 12.16
N ASP A 496 -5.20 15.45 12.32
CA ASP A 496 -5.33 16.72 13.01
C ASP A 496 -5.59 16.48 14.50
N LEU A 497 -4.61 16.86 15.33
CA LEU A 497 -4.70 16.76 16.79
C LEU A 497 -5.72 17.75 17.35
N ASN A 498 -6.04 18.82 16.62
CA ASN A 498 -7.12 19.75 16.95
C ASN A 498 -7.07 20.25 18.41
N GLY A 499 -5.89 20.70 18.85
CA GLY A 499 -5.64 21.22 20.21
C GLY A 499 -5.52 20.17 21.32
N ASN A 500 -5.64 18.87 20.99
CA ASN A 500 -5.51 17.80 21.97
C ASN A 500 -4.06 17.46 22.31
N ALA A 501 -3.85 16.96 23.53
CA ALA A 501 -2.61 16.30 23.92
C ALA A 501 -2.68 14.80 23.54
N VAL A 502 -1.66 14.30 22.86
CA VAL A 502 -1.62 12.91 22.34
C VAL A 502 -0.27 12.27 22.61
N THR A 503 -0.29 11.02 23.07
CA THR A 503 0.92 10.22 23.30
C THR A 503 0.96 9.03 22.36
N PHE A 504 2.04 8.89 21.60
CA PHE A 504 2.33 7.69 20.81
C PHE A 504 3.47 6.91 21.46
N THR A 505 3.28 5.60 21.63
CA THR A 505 4.40 4.70 21.93
C THR A 505 5.00 4.08 20.68
N ARG A 506 4.30 4.23 19.55
CA ARG A 506 4.79 3.85 18.23
C ARG A 506 4.17 4.69 17.11
N LEU A 507 4.90 4.83 16.01
CA LEU A 507 4.42 5.47 14.80
C LEU A 507 4.35 4.44 13.66
N GLN A 508 3.15 4.20 13.14
CA GLN A 508 2.91 3.28 12.02
C GLN A 508 2.79 4.06 10.70
N ALA A 509 3.88 4.69 10.28
CA ALA A 509 3.93 5.54 9.08
C ALA A 509 4.65 4.84 7.91
N ALA A 510 3.91 4.49 6.85
CA ALA A 510 4.46 3.76 5.69
C ALA A 510 5.38 4.60 4.81
N ASP A 511 5.12 5.91 4.67
CA ASP A 511 5.87 6.80 3.80
C ASP A 511 5.69 8.29 4.22
N TYR A 512 6.27 9.19 3.41
CA TYR A 512 6.24 10.64 3.62
C TYR A 512 4.84 11.27 3.66
N GLY A 513 3.82 10.58 3.14
CA GLY A 513 2.45 11.06 3.18
C GLY A 513 1.80 10.99 4.56
N ALA A 514 2.45 10.38 5.56
CA ALA A 514 1.97 10.40 6.93
C ALA A 514 2.15 11.79 7.56
N VAL A 515 1.05 12.46 7.92
CA VAL A 515 1.10 13.82 8.49
C VAL A 515 0.42 13.83 9.85
N ILE A 516 1.12 14.34 10.87
CA ILE A 516 0.53 14.75 12.15
C ILE A 516 0.53 16.27 12.16
N THR A 517 -0.65 16.86 12.31
CA THR A 517 -0.85 18.32 12.26
C THR A 517 -1.65 18.81 13.45
N ASN A 518 -1.52 20.10 13.77
CA ASN A 518 -2.52 20.81 14.55
C ASN A 518 -2.86 22.11 13.84
N ASN A 519 -4.12 22.23 13.40
CA ASN A 519 -4.63 23.44 12.76
C ASN A 519 -5.43 24.32 13.73
N ALA A 520 -5.65 23.87 14.98
CA ALA A 520 -6.37 24.65 15.98
C ALA A 520 -5.51 25.79 16.55
N GLN A 521 -6.17 26.86 16.99
CA GLN A 521 -5.53 27.96 17.72
C GLN A 521 -4.94 27.48 19.05
N GLN A 522 -5.62 26.54 19.71
CA GLN A 522 -5.08 25.87 20.89
C GLN A 522 -3.90 25.00 20.47
N LYS A 523 -2.74 25.22 21.10
CA LYS A 523 -1.52 24.45 20.84
C LYS A 523 -1.65 23.02 21.35
N SER A 524 -1.35 22.04 20.49
CA SER A 524 -1.33 20.61 20.85
C SER A 524 -0.01 20.23 21.51
N GLN A 525 -0.06 19.22 22.38
CA GLN A 525 1.12 18.60 23.00
C GLN A 525 1.26 17.16 22.49
N LEU A 526 2.29 16.90 21.70
CA LEU A 526 2.58 15.58 21.14
C LEU A 526 3.75 14.92 21.88
N LEU A 527 3.46 13.85 22.62
CA LEU A 527 4.48 13.06 23.29
C LEU A 527 4.81 11.81 22.47
N LEU A 528 6.08 11.64 22.08
CA LEU A 528 6.58 10.48 21.36
C LEU A 528 7.36 9.56 22.31
N ASP A 529 6.65 8.86 23.20
CA ASP A 529 7.20 7.87 24.15
C ASP A 529 7.54 6.54 23.46
N LEU A 530 8.45 6.60 22.48
CA LEU A 530 8.70 5.53 21.50
C LEU A 530 9.32 4.26 22.14
N LYS A 531 8.52 3.19 22.23
CA LYS A 531 8.88 1.92 22.88
C LYS A 531 9.32 0.83 21.90
N ALA A 532 9.90 -0.25 22.42
CA ALA A 532 10.22 -1.44 21.63
C ALA A 532 8.94 -2.25 21.39
N GLN A 533 8.45 -2.25 20.15
CA GLN A 533 7.12 -2.79 19.84
C GLN A 533 6.94 -4.29 20.07
N ASP A 534 7.98 -5.10 19.87
CA ASP A 534 7.82 -6.55 19.87
C ASP A 534 8.57 -7.18 21.05
N THR A 535 7.86 -7.30 22.17
CA THR A 535 8.29 -8.10 23.32
C THR A 535 7.94 -9.59 23.15
N ASN A 536 7.21 -9.97 22.11
CA ASN A 536 6.84 -11.34 21.86
C ASN A 536 7.95 -12.02 21.06
N VAL A 537 8.63 -12.97 21.69
CA VAL A 537 9.61 -13.82 21.01
C VAL A 537 9.07 -15.24 20.96
N SER A 538 8.74 -15.68 19.74
CA SER A 538 8.41 -17.09 19.48
C SER A 538 9.51 -18.00 20.00
N GLU A 539 9.14 -19.22 20.38
CA GLU A 539 10.11 -20.25 20.74
C GLU A 539 11.13 -20.43 19.60
N PRO A 540 12.44 -20.23 19.84
CA PRO A 540 13.43 -20.40 18.81
C PRO A 540 13.48 -21.87 18.39
N THR A 541 13.55 -22.11 17.08
CA THR A 541 13.83 -23.45 16.58
C THR A 541 15.24 -23.87 17.00
N ILE A 542 15.36 -25.12 17.47
CA ILE A 542 16.64 -25.68 17.89
C ILE A 542 17.20 -26.52 16.76
N GLY A 543 18.30 -26.07 16.15
CA GLY A 543 19.01 -26.83 15.13
C GLY A 543 19.82 -27.98 15.73
N ASN A 544 20.18 -28.95 14.90
CA ASN A 544 21.13 -30.00 15.28
C ASN A 544 22.52 -29.64 14.75
N ILE A 545 23.56 -29.79 15.59
CA ILE A 545 24.93 -29.56 15.16
C ILE A 545 25.42 -30.79 14.38
N SER A 546 25.68 -30.61 13.08
CA SER A 546 26.34 -31.63 12.26
C SER A 546 27.78 -31.84 12.75
N PRO A 547 28.18 -33.08 13.04
CA PRO A 547 29.53 -33.35 13.52
C PRO A 547 30.64 -33.10 12.48
N PHE A 548 30.31 -33.06 11.19
CA PHE A 548 31.27 -32.88 10.10
C PHE A 548 31.44 -31.41 9.66
N GLY A 549 30.84 -30.47 10.40
CA GLY A 549 30.76 -29.07 10.02
C GLY A 549 29.51 -28.78 9.18
N GLY A 550 29.27 -27.50 8.91
CA GLY A 550 28.09 -27.08 8.18
C GLY A 550 27.88 -25.57 8.13
N THR A 551 26.70 -25.18 7.65
CA THR A 551 26.21 -23.80 7.65
C THR A 551 25.03 -23.67 8.60
N GLY A 552 24.81 -22.44 9.06
CA GLY A 552 23.70 -22.16 9.96
C GLY A 552 23.43 -20.67 10.07
N THR A 553 22.41 -20.33 10.85
CA THR A 553 21.99 -18.95 11.04
C THR A 553 22.63 -18.39 12.31
N PRO A 554 23.51 -17.36 12.21
CA PRO A 554 24.08 -16.72 13.39
C PRO A 554 22.98 -16.19 14.33
N GLY A 555 23.12 -16.44 15.61
CA GLY A 555 22.17 -16.08 16.66
C GLY A 555 21.15 -17.18 16.99
N ASN A 556 21.00 -18.21 16.15
CA ASN A 556 20.09 -19.32 16.43
C ASN A 556 20.67 -20.31 17.45
N LEU A 557 19.76 -21.03 18.12
CA LEU A 557 20.08 -22.06 19.08
C LEU A 557 20.29 -23.40 18.37
N TYR A 558 21.34 -24.11 18.75
CA TYR A 558 21.64 -25.46 18.28
C TYR A 558 21.91 -26.38 19.45
N SER A 559 21.74 -27.68 19.23
CA SER A 559 22.01 -28.71 20.22
C SER A 559 22.87 -29.84 19.68
N MET A 560 23.66 -30.45 20.57
CA MET A 560 24.44 -31.66 20.30
C MET A 560 24.47 -32.54 21.54
N ILE A 561 24.38 -33.86 21.34
CA ILE A 561 24.52 -34.83 22.42
C ILE A 561 26.01 -35.17 22.55
N LEU A 562 26.57 -34.93 23.72
CA LEU A 562 27.95 -35.25 24.08
C LEU A 562 27.94 -35.99 25.42
N ASN A 563 28.55 -37.17 25.48
CA ASN A 563 28.60 -38.01 26.69
C ASN A 563 27.22 -38.22 27.34
N SER A 564 26.22 -38.55 26.52
CA SER A 564 24.81 -38.74 26.94
C SER A 564 24.14 -37.51 27.55
N GLN A 565 24.70 -36.31 27.36
CA GLN A 565 24.12 -35.04 27.79
C GLN A 565 23.86 -34.12 26.59
N THR A 566 22.66 -33.58 26.51
CA THR A 566 22.33 -32.54 25.51
C THR A 566 22.95 -31.22 25.94
N ARG A 567 23.74 -30.64 25.04
CA ARG A 567 24.38 -29.33 25.22
C ARG A 567 23.83 -28.35 24.20
N PHE A 568 23.58 -27.12 24.63
CA PHE A 568 23.03 -26.06 23.79
C PHE A 568 24.07 -24.99 23.50
N TYR A 569 24.09 -24.54 22.25
CA TYR A 569 25.03 -23.53 21.76
C TYR A 569 24.32 -22.50 20.89
N ILE A 570 24.76 -21.25 20.95
CA ILE A 570 24.37 -20.21 20.01
C ILE A 570 25.45 -20.11 18.93
N LEU A 571 25.03 -20.18 17.66
CA LEU A 571 25.94 -20.04 16.53
C LEU A 571 26.32 -18.55 16.33
N LYS A 572 27.58 -18.25 16.05
CA LYS A 572 28.09 -16.87 15.86
C LYS A 572 28.59 -16.57 14.45
N SER A 573 28.73 -17.60 13.61
CA SER A 573 29.22 -17.53 12.23
C SER A 573 28.24 -18.20 11.27
N ALA A 574 28.28 -17.83 9.98
CA ALA A 574 27.39 -18.44 8.96
C ALA A 574 27.79 -19.89 8.61
N SER A 575 29.01 -20.27 8.94
CA SER A 575 29.54 -21.62 8.81
C SER A 575 30.35 -22.00 10.05
N TYR A 576 30.41 -23.29 10.33
CA TYR A 576 31.18 -23.83 11.44
C TYR A 576 31.93 -25.09 11.00
N GLY A 577 33.10 -25.30 11.60
CA GLY A 577 33.99 -26.40 11.28
C GLY A 577 33.55 -27.74 11.88
N ASN A 578 34.31 -28.77 11.56
CA ASN A 578 34.12 -30.13 12.09
C ASN A 578 34.22 -30.14 13.64
N THR A 579 33.27 -30.81 14.29
CA THR A 579 33.21 -30.92 15.77
C THR A 579 33.64 -32.29 16.28
N LEU A 580 33.73 -33.31 15.41
CA LEU A 580 34.23 -34.66 15.74
C LEU A 580 35.77 -34.74 15.74
N TRP A 581 36.38 -34.20 14.69
CA TRP A 581 37.82 -34.29 14.43
C TRP A 581 38.50 -32.91 14.50
N GLY A 582 37.71 -31.87 14.76
CA GLY A 582 38.16 -30.49 14.90
C GLY A 582 37.69 -29.87 16.20
N ASN A 583 38.21 -28.67 16.51
CA ASN A 583 37.94 -27.96 17.76
C ASN A 583 36.82 -26.92 17.65
N SER A 584 35.92 -27.07 16.66
CA SER A 584 34.91 -26.07 16.29
C SER A 584 34.03 -25.63 17.47
N LEU A 585 33.54 -26.57 18.30
CA LEU A 585 32.69 -26.24 19.46
C LEU A 585 33.38 -25.36 20.52
N ASN A 586 34.71 -25.36 20.56
CA ASN A 586 35.50 -24.54 21.47
C ASN A 586 36.01 -23.25 20.82
N ASP A 587 35.70 -23.01 19.55
CA ASP A 587 36.04 -21.76 18.86
C ASP A 587 34.99 -20.68 19.23
N PRO A 588 35.35 -19.66 20.04
CA PRO A 588 34.42 -18.61 20.44
C PRO A 588 34.02 -17.68 19.29
N ALA A 589 34.68 -17.76 18.12
CA ALA A 589 34.24 -17.09 16.91
C ALA A 589 33.07 -17.82 16.24
N GLN A 590 32.91 -19.12 16.48
CA GLN A 590 31.88 -19.96 15.86
C GLN A 590 30.74 -20.27 16.81
N TRP A 591 31.03 -20.64 18.06
CA TRP A 591 30.01 -21.10 19.00
C TRP A 591 30.09 -20.39 20.34
N GLU A 592 28.94 -20.31 20.99
CA GLU A 592 28.83 -19.90 22.39
C GLU A 592 28.01 -20.94 23.14
N PHE A 593 28.62 -21.57 24.14
CA PHE A 593 27.93 -22.52 25.00
C PHE A 593 26.97 -21.80 25.95
N VAL A 594 25.70 -22.23 25.98
CA VAL A 594 24.63 -21.63 26.81
C VAL A 594 24.02 -22.60 27.81
N GLY A 595 24.67 -23.75 28.04
CA GLY A 595 24.33 -24.69 29.10
C GLY A 595 23.67 -25.98 28.60
N MET A 596 23.15 -26.75 29.56
CA MET A 596 22.52 -28.07 29.36
C MET A 596 21.01 -28.05 29.63
N ASP A 597 20.49 -26.95 30.16
CA ASP A 597 19.06 -26.75 30.41
C ASP A 597 18.42 -26.10 29.19
N LYS A 598 17.48 -26.82 28.56
CA LYS A 598 16.77 -26.35 27.36
C LYS A 598 16.05 -25.03 27.59
N ASN A 599 15.34 -24.89 28.72
CA ASN A 599 14.50 -23.72 29.00
C ASN A 599 15.36 -22.48 29.25
N LYS A 600 16.48 -22.61 29.98
CA LYS A 600 17.44 -21.51 30.18
C LYS A 600 18.15 -21.10 28.88
N ALA A 601 18.52 -22.08 28.04
CA ALA A 601 19.15 -21.81 26.76
C ALA A 601 18.20 -21.08 25.79
N VAL A 602 16.94 -21.53 25.72
CA VAL A 602 15.85 -20.87 25.01
C VAL A 602 15.65 -19.44 25.52
N GLN A 603 15.53 -19.26 26.84
CA GLN A 603 15.30 -17.93 27.43
C GLN A 603 16.46 -16.97 27.12
N THR A 604 17.70 -17.45 27.15
CA THR A 604 18.89 -16.67 26.79
C THR A 604 18.80 -16.13 25.35
N VAL A 605 18.31 -16.93 24.40
CA VAL A 605 18.11 -16.49 23.01
C VAL A 605 16.98 -15.47 22.92
N LYS A 606 15.86 -15.70 23.62
CA LYS A 606 14.76 -14.73 23.68
C LYS A 606 15.21 -13.38 24.23
N ASP A 607 15.93 -13.37 25.35
CA ASP A 607 16.44 -12.16 25.98
C ASP A 607 17.40 -11.39 25.05
N ARG A 608 18.21 -12.10 24.26
CA ARG A 608 19.10 -11.47 23.26
C ARG A 608 18.33 -10.86 22.10
N ILE A 609 17.30 -11.54 21.61
CA ILE A 609 16.41 -11.00 20.58
C ILE A 609 15.75 -9.72 21.11
N LEU A 610 15.22 -9.75 22.33
CA LEU A 610 14.64 -8.59 23.00
C LEU A 610 15.65 -7.45 23.19
N ALA A 611 16.85 -7.75 23.68
CA ALA A 611 17.92 -6.76 23.86
C ALA A 611 18.39 -6.18 22.51
N GLY A 612 18.36 -6.98 21.44
CA GLY A 612 18.63 -6.54 20.08
C GLY A 612 17.55 -5.60 19.55
N ARG A 613 16.28 -5.99 19.68
CA ARG A 613 15.11 -5.18 19.32
C ARG A 613 15.10 -3.87 20.10
N ALA A 614 15.36 -3.90 21.40
CA ALA A 614 15.46 -2.74 22.27
C ALA A 614 16.55 -1.75 21.87
N LYS A 615 17.49 -2.10 20.98
CA LYS A 615 18.53 -1.18 20.46
C LYS A 615 18.30 -0.73 19.01
N GLN A 616 17.25 -1.21 18.35
CA GLN A 616 16.94 -0.77 16.98
C GLN A 616 16.51 0.70 16.97
N PRO A 617 17.00 1.52 16.02
CA PRO A 617 16.56 2.90 15.88
C PRO A 617 15.08 2.95 15.50
N VAL A 618 14.41 4.00 15.95
CA VAL A 618 13.05 4.34 15.51
C VAL A 618 13.20 5.34 14.37
N ILE A 619 12.43 5.12 13.30
CA ILE A 619 12.53 5.91 12.09
C ILE A 619 11.13 6.40 11.74
N PHE A 620 10.99 7.71 11.60
CA PHE A 620 9.75 8.36 11.21
C PHE A 620 9.89 9.01 9.85
N HIS A 621 9.10 8.50 8.90
CA HIS A 621 9.09 8.93 7.50
C HIS A 621 8.18 10.12 7.22
N GLY A 622 7.25 10.40 8.13
CA GLY A 622 6.19 11.37 7.93
C GLY A 622 6.57 12.82 8.24
N GLN A 623 5.54 13.61 8.45
CA GLN A 623 5.60 15.05 8.63
C GLN A 623 4.99 15.43 9.98
N LEU A 624 5.65 16.33 10.69
CA LEU A 624 5.11 17.03 11.86
C LEU A 624 4.88 18.49 11.48
N THR A 625 3.67 19.01 11.60
CA THR A 625 3.36 20.37 11.12
C THR A 625 2.33 21.12 11.97
N GLY A 626 2.37 22.45 11.94
CA GLY A 626 1.35 23.30 12.56
C GLY A 626 1.64 23.66 14.02
N ASN A 627 0.60 24.05 14.76
CA ASN A 627 0.71 24.64 16.09
C ASN A 627 0.84 23.56 17.17
N MET A 628 1.99 22.91 17.31
CA MET A 628 2.19 21.89 18.35
C MET A 628 3.59 21.92 18.95
N ASP A 629 3.67 21.55 20.23
CA ASP A 629 4.91 21.16 20.85
C ASP A 629 5.08 19.65 20.76
N VAL A 630 6.30 19.19 20.50
CA VAL A 630 6.66 17.79 20.36
C VAL A 630 7.76 17.46 21.36
N ALA A 631 7.51 16.47 22.21
CA ALA A 631 8.47 16.00 23.20
C ALA A 631 8.83 14.53 22.93
N ILE A 632 10.14 14.25 22.91
CA ILE A 632 10.69 12.90 22.78
C ILE A 632 11.43 12.58 24.09
N PRO A 633 10.82 11.84 25.02
CA PRO A 633 11.50 11.45 26.25
C PRO A 633 12.65 10.48 25.97
N GLN A 634 13.44 10.17 27.00
CA GLN A 634 14.56 9.24 26.87
C GLN A 634 14.09 7.88 26.34
N VAL A 635 14.49 7.56 25.11
CA VAL A 635 14.17 6.28 24.50
C VAL A 635 14.97 5.14 25.16
N PRO A 636 14.33 4.00 25.50
CA PRO A 636 15.00 2.90 26.20
C PRO A 636 16.23 2.35 25.46
N GLY A 637 17.25 1.90 26.19
CA GLY A 637 18.36 1.12 25.63
C GLY A 637 19.34 1.90 24.74
N GLY A 638 19.36 3.24 24.80
CA GLY A 638 20.23 4.08 23.98
C GLY A 638 19.84 4.09 22.50
N ARG A 639 18.54 3.89 22.22
CA ARG A 639 17.95 3.97 20.88
C ARG A 639 18.17 5.35 20.26
N LYS A 640 18.12 5.37 18.93
CA LYS A 640 18.23 6.59 18.14
C LYS A 640 16.90 6.85 17.48
N VAL A 641 16.47 8.11 17.47
CA VAL A 641 15.28 8.54 16.77
C VAL A 641 15.72 9.25 15.50
N ILE A 642 15.20 8.82 14.36
CA ILE A 642 15.61 9.28 13.04
C ILE A 642 14.37 9.84 12.34
N PHE A 643 14.46 11.09 11.90
CA PHE A 643 13.49 11.74 11.05
C PHE A 643 14.10 11.87 9.65
N ASP A 644 13.48 11.23 8.68
CA ASP A 644 13.83 11.39 7.25
C ASP A 644 12.69 12.01 6.42
N GLY A 645 11.60 12.42 7.07
CA GLY A 645 10.55 13.27 6.50
C GLY A 645 10.76 14.76 6.78
N SER A 646 9.69 15.47 7.19
CA SER A 646 9.71 16.92 7.42
C SER A 646 9.19 17.33 8.81
N VAL A 647 9.70 18.46 9.30
CA VAL A 647 9.21 19.09 10.53
C VAL A 647 9.03 20.58 10.25
N ASN A 648 7.81 21.07 10.43
CA ASN A 648 7.46 22.48 10.27
C ASN A 648 6.60 22.94 11.45
N LEU A 649 7.25 23.45 12.50
CA LEU A 649 6.60 23.89 13.74
C LEU A 649 6.88 25.37 13.97
N PRO A 650 6.18 26.30 13.28
CA PRO A 650 6.52 27.72 13.32
C PRO A 650 6.46 28.31 14.74
N GLU A 651 5.38 28.03 15.48
CA GLU A 651 5.16 28.51 16.85
C GLU A 651 5.37 27.42 17.91
N GLY A 652 5.85 26.25 17.49
CA GLY A 652 6.00 25.06 18.32
C GLY A 652 7.45 24.78 18.69
N THR A 653 7.64 23.85 19.61
CA THR A 653 8.95 23.34 20.00
C THR A 653 9.10 21.87 19.67
N LEU A 654 10.32 21.42 19.38
CA LEU A 654 10.68 20.01 19.32
C LEU A 654 11.81 19.77 20.32
N SER A 655 11.51 19.03 21.38
CA SER A 655 12.44 18.73 22.46
C SER A 655 12.75 17.24 22.52
N GLN A 656 13.97 16.89 22.92
CA GLN A 656 14.35 15.52 23.20
C GLN A 656 15.14 15.43 24.50
N ASP A 657 14.70 14.53 25.40
CA ASP A 657 15.38 14.23 26.65
C ASP A 657 16.44 13.15 26.42
N SER A 658 17.71 13.53 26.43
CA SER A 658 18.85 12.60 26.31
C SER A 658 18.82 11.72 25.03
N GLY A 659 19.85 10.89 24.83
CA GLY A 659 19.92 10.01 23.65
C GLY A 659 20.35 10.71 22.37
N THR A 660 19.88 10.25 21.20
CA THR A 660 20.30 10.81 19.90
C THR A 660 19.12 11.01 18.96
N LEU A 661 18.93 12.27 18.54
CA LEU A 661 18.04 12.70 17.45
C LEU A 661 18.82 12.85 16.15
N ILE A 662 18.30 12.37 15.04
CA ILE A 662 18.93 12.53 13.71
C ILE A 662 17.89 13.05 12.72
N PHE A 663 18.19 14.19 12.09
CA PHE A 663 17.49 14.64 10.88
C PHE A 663 18.34 14.32 9.66
N GLN A 664 17.72 13.74 8.62
CA GLN A 664 18.40 13.40 7.38
C GLN A 664 17.47 13.57 6.17
N GLY A 665 18.04 13.67 4.97
CA GLY A 665 17.25 13.59 3.74
C GLY A 665 16.74 12.17 3.50
N HIS A 666 15.65 12.05 2.76
CA HIS A 666 15.12 10.76 2.34
C HIS A 666 15.80 10.30 1.04
N PRO A 667 16.39 9.10 0.97
CA PRO A 667 16.88 8.54 -0.28
C PRO A 667 15.79 8.37 -1.34
N VAL A 668 16.06 8.61 -2.63
CA VAL A 668 15.07 8.31 -3.67
C VAL A 668 14.77 6.81 -3.69
N ILE A 669 13.49 6.45 -3.67
CA ILE A 669 13.06 5.05 -3.68
C ILE A 669 13.05 4.55 -5.12
N HIS A 670 13.75 3.45 -5.36
CA HIS A 670 13.70 2.71 -6.63
C HIS A 670 12.91 1.41 -6.48
N ALA A 671 12.39 0.90 -7.59
CA ALA A 671 11.68 -0.37 -7.64
C ALA A 671 12.62 -1.52 -7.21
N SER A 672 12.11 -2.43 -6.38
CA SER A 672 12.92 -3.50 -5.79
C SER A 672 12.15 -4.82 -5.79
N ILE A 673 12.87 -5.94 -5.68
CA ILE A 673 12.26 -7.26 -5.42
C ILE A 673 12.32 -7.59 -3.94
N SER A 674 11.48 -8.53 -3.50
CA SER A 674 11.54 -9.07 -2.14
C SER A 674 12.96 -9.52 -1.79
N GLY A 675 13.48 -9.06 -0.65
CA GLY A 675 14.85 -9.35 -0.19
C GLY A 675 15.95 -8.39 -0.72
N SER A 676 15.63 -7.49 -1.65
CA SER A 676 16.56 -6.43 -2.11
C SER A 676 16.26 -5.08 -1.46
N ALA A 677 17.29 -4.27 -1.23
CA ALA A 677 17.12 -2.94 -0.65
C ALA A 677 16.56 -1.96 -1.71
N PRO A 678 15.44 -1.27 -1.44
CA PRO A 678 14.88 -0.27 -2.35
C PRO A 678 15.71 1.01 -2.46
N VAL A 679 16.76 1.14 -1.64
CA VAL A 679 17.68 2.26 -1.56
C VAL A 679 19.11 1.76 -1.33
N SER A 680 20.11 2.51 -1.77
CA SER A 680 21.54 2.15 -1.66
C SER A 680 22.38 3.24 -1.01
N LEU A 681 23.39 2.85 -0.24
CA LEU A 681 24.32 3.79 0.43
C LEU A 681 25.14 4.64 -0.53
N ASN A 682 25.35 4.16 -1.75
CA ASN A 682 26.13 4.82 -2.78
C ASN A 682 25.26 5.54 -3.82
N GLN A 683 23.93 5.60 -3.62
CA GLN A 683 23.05 6.30 -4.53
C GLN A 683 23.30 7.81 -4.44
N LYS A 684 23.24 8.48 -5.60
CA LYS A 684 23.60 9.89 -5.73
C LYS A 684 22.37 10.80 -5.59
N ASP A 685 21.18 10.23 -5.67
CA ASP A 685 19.90 10.91 -5.69
C ASP A 685 19.18 10.80 -4.34
N TRP A 686 19.07 11.95 -3.68
CA TRP A 686 18.47 12.10 -2.35
C TRP A 686 17.49 13.27 -2.37
N GLY A 687 16.35 13.09 -1.70
CA GLY A 687 15.47 14.18 -1.32
C GLY A 687 16.14 15.11 -0.30
N LYS A 688 15.90 16.42 -0.42
CA LYS A 688 16.40 17.40 0.56
C LYS A 688 15.52 17.34 1.81
N PRO A 689 16.09 17.22 3.03
CA PRO A 689 15.32 17.39 4.25
C PRO A 689 14.85 18.85 4.37
N SER A 690 13.67 19.06 4.93
CA SER A 690 13.20 20.38 5.35
C SER A 690 12.83 20.35 6.84
N VAL A 691 13.56 21.13 7.62
CA VAL A 691 13.29 21.38 9.04
C VAL A 691 13.15 22.88 9.21
N TYR A 692 11.97 23.34 9.58
CA TYR A 692 11.70 24.73 9.95
C TYR A 692 11.12 24.75 11.36
N ASN A 693 11.87 25.33 12.29
CA ASN A 693 11.46 25.53 13.67
C ASN A 693 12.17 26.80 14.18
N GLU A 694 11.41 27.83 14.55
CA GLU A 694 11.97 29.12 14.97
C GLU A 694 12.68 29.02 16.34
N ASN A 695 12.38 28.01 17.16
CA ASN A 695 12.85 27.88 18.54
C ASN A 695 13.56 26.54 18.82
N THR A 696 14.56 26.18 18.01
CA THR A 696 15.41 25.00 18.31
C THR A 696 16.39 25.34 19.44
N VAL A 697 15.96 25.18 20.70
CA VAL A 697 16.86 25.30 21.86
C VAL A 697 17.58 23.96 22.06
N ALA A 698 18.76 23.82 21.46
CA ALA A 698 19.68 22.74 21.79
C ALA A 698 20.40 23.06 23.11
N GLU A 699 19.73 22.90 24.26
CA GLU A 699 20.42 22.91 25.54
C GLU A 699 21.25 21.63 25.68
N ARG A 700 22.56 21.74 25.44
CA ARG A 700 23.51 20.72 25.90
C ARG A 700 23.59 20.81 27.43
N ARG A 701 23.06 19.81 28.12
CA ARG A 701 23.53 19.45 29.47
C ARG A 701 24.23 18.09 29.41
#